data_AF-A0AAQ3U6L8-F1
#
_entry.id   AF-A0AAQ3U6L8-F1
#
_cell.length_a   1.000
_cell.length_b   1.000
_cell.length_c   1.000
_cell.angle_alpha   90.00
_cell.angle_beta   90.00
_cell.angle_gamma   90.00
#
_symmetry.space_group_name_H-M   'P 1'
#
loop_
_entity.id
_entity.type
_entity.pdbx_description
1 polymer ?
#
loop_
_entity_poly.entity_id
_entity_poly.type
_entity_poly.pdbx_seq_one_letter_code
_entity_poly.pdbx_strand_id
1 'polypeptide(L)'
;MALLSATTPTKAHLSPALFLCHDEPHPQWLAAGASKRQQQRAPRGARLVAASATAPAPGPDAAVAAAAPAEGEEALGHRKRRPRVLVAGGGIGGLVFALAARRKGYEVTVFERDLSAVRGEGQYRGPIQIQSNALAALEAIDMAVAEEVMRAGCVTGDRINGLVDGISGSWYVRVLRILSTACYCSSSTTVSRAAAPPSPSEESFHSTTMTSTTPASPKAISLPTSAPASRAAISLPSAGPAVSRRARTLRTLALPPPPLPPSARRRRSPRRGLFPPPPSPSGRAGLVAAAAMPAPAKAKAKARVLVAGGGIGGLVFALAAKRKGFEVLVLERDMSAVRGEGRYRGPIQLQSNALAVLEAVDAAAADEVMDAGCVTGDRVNGIVDGVSGSWYIKFDTFTPAAERGLPVTRVISRMTLQQTLARAVGDDAILNESHVVDFEDDGSKVTAILEDGRRFEGDLLVGADGIWSKVRKTLFGHSDATYSGYTCYTGIADFVPPDIDTVGYRVFLGHKQYFVSSDVGAGKMQWYAFHKEEAGGTDPENGKKERLLEIFNGWCDNVIDLINATEEEAILRRDIYDRPPTLNWGKGRVTLLGDSVHAMQPNLGQGGCMAIEDGYQLAVELENAWQESVKTGTPMDIVSSLKRYENERRLRVAIIHGLARMAAIMATTYRPYLGVGLGPLSFLTKLRIPHPGRVGGRFFIKYGMPAMLSWVLGGNSSKLKGRPLSCRLSDKANDQLYQWFEDDDALEQAMGGEWYLFPTDEGNNNSLQPIRLIRDEQRSLSVGSRSDPSDSGCSLSLSFPQVSERHATITCKNKAFYLTDLGSEHGTWITDNEGRRYRVPPNFPVRFHPADIIEFGSDKKAMFRVKVLNTLPYESARGGKQQQQQVLQAA
;
A
#
# COMPACT_ATOMS: atom_id res chain seq x y z
N MET A 1 2.58 0.85 21.47
CA MET A 1 1.59 1.18 22.52
C MET A 1 0.87 2.46 22.12
N ALA A 2 -0.35 2.66 22.60
CA ALA A 2 -1.16 3.85 22.29
C ALA A 2 -1.60 4.56 23.58
N LEU A 3 -1.77 5.88 23.48
CA LEU A 3 -2.57 6.76 24.35
C LEU A 3 -2.41 6.59 25.87
N LEU A 4 -1.60 7.47 26.47
CA LEU A 4 -1.94 8.07 27.76
C LEU A 4 -2.48 9.48 27.51
N SER A 5 -3.66 9.77 28.06
CA SER A 5 -4.21 11.13 28.15
C SER A 5 -3.70 11.80 29.43
N ALA A 6 -3.58 13.13 29.43
CA ALA A 6 -3.15 13.90 30.59
C ALA A 6 -3.87 15.25 30.68
N THR A 7 -5.06 15.26 31.27
CA THR A 7 -5.61 16.40 32.00
C THR A 7 -6.09 15.90 33.37
N THR A 8 -5.94 16.73 34.40
CA THR A 8 -5.87 16.31 35.81
C THR A 8 -7.24 16.22 36.52
N PRO A 9 -7.33 15.51 37.66
CA PRO A 9 -8.61 15.09 38.24
C PRO A 9 -9.18 16.09 39.25
N THR A 10 -10.50 16.00 39.45
CA THR A 10 -11.18 16.40 40.71
C THR A 10 -11.88 15.17 41.30
N LYS A 11 -11.88 15.06 42.64
CA LYS A 11 -12.50 13.94 43.37
C LYS A 11 -13.87 14.35 43.89
N ALA A 12 -14.85 13.45 43.76
CA ALA A 12 -16.06 13.43 44.56
C ALA A 12 -16.46 11.97 44.84
N HIS A 13 -17.02 11.69 46.02
CA HIS A 13 -17.44 10.34 46.43
C HIS A 13 -18.91 10.10 46.09
N LEU A 14 -19.30 8.88 45.72
CA LEU A 14 -20.12 7.98 46.56
C LEU A 14 -20.39 6.62 45.87
N SER A 15 -21.05 5.71 46.59
CA SER A 15 -21.32 4.32 46.19
C SER A 15 -22.84 4.11 45.91
N PRO A 16 -23.44 2.91 45.77
CA PRO A 16 -23.99 2.54 44.47
C PRO A 16 -25.51 2.26 44.45
N ALA A 17 -26.01 2.09 43.22
CA ALA A 17 -27.30 1.49 42.83
C ALA A 17 -28.59 2.27 43.10
N LEU A 18 -29.29 2.62 42.01
CA LEU A 18 -30.64 2.10 41.75
C LEU A 18 -30.96 2.10 40.24
N PHE A 19 -31.96 1.31 39.84
CA PHE A 19 -32.59 1.39 38.51
C PHE A 19 -33.61 2.55 38.47
N LEU A 20 -33.78 3.21 37.32
CA LEU A 20 -35.08 3.65 36.78
C LEU A 20 -34.95 4.12 35.30
N CYS A 21 -36.08 4.37 34.64
CA CYS A 21 -36.19 4.75 33.22
C CYS A 21 -36.37 6.27 33.03
N HIS A 22 -36.60 6.69 31.77
CA HIS A 22 -36.79 8.07 31.26
C HIS A 22 -35.50 8.90 31.09
N ASP A 23 -35.37 9.81 30.12
CA ASP A 23 -36.08 10.00 28.83
C ASP A 23 -35.17 10.79 27.86
N GLU A 24 -35.38 10.71 26.55
CA GLU A 24 -34.65 11.56 25.58
C GLU A 24 -35.37 12.91 25.33
N PRO A 25 -34.64 14.05 25.33
CA PRO A 25 -35.21 15.34 25.01
C PRO A 25 -35.27 15.61 23.49
N HIS A 26 -36.49 15.68 22.95
CA HIS A 26 -36.75 16.15 21.59
C HIS A 26 -36.27 17.61 21.37
N PRO A 27 -35.52 17.92 20.29
CA PRO A 27 -35.46 19.28 19.75
C PRO A 27 -36.74 19.58 18.96
N GLN A 28 -37.35 20.73 19.21
CA GLN A 28 -38.53 21.19 18.48
C GLN A 28 -38.14 21.81 17.13
N TRP A 29 -38.94 21.55 16.08
CA TRP A 29 -38.91 22.31 14.83
C TRP A 29 -40.32 22.81 14.49
N LEU A 30 -40.38 24.04 13.97
CA LEU A 30 -41.63 24.74 13.66
C LEU A 30 -42.29 24.21 12.38
N ALA A 31 -43.62 24.31 12.32
CA ALA A 31 -44.43 23.67 11.29
C ALA A 31 -44.76 24.60 10.09
N ALA A 32 -44.80 24.01 8.89
CA ALA A 32 -45.51 24.54 7.72
C ALA A 32 -45.85 23.40 6.73
N GLY A 33 -46.92 23.55 5.93
CA GLY A 33 -47.19 22.72 4.75
C GLY A 33 -47.98 21.43 4.98
N ALA A 34 -49.31 21.53 5.08
CA ALA A 34 -50.20 20.36 5.15
C ALA A 34 -50.66 19.89 3.77
N SER A 35 -50.75 18.57 3.57
CA SER A 35 -51.61 17.96 2.54
C SER A 35 -52.20 16.64 3.03
N LYS A 36 -53.47 16.38 2.70
CA LYS A 36 -54.25 15.24 3.21
C LYS A 36 -54.27 14.09 2.19
N ARG A 37 -54.13 12.85 2.68
CA ARG A 37 -54.94 11.70 2.23
C ARG A 37 -55.15 10.74 3.40
N GLN A 38 -56.19 9.92 3.31
CA GLN A 38 -56.87 9.27 4.45
C GLN A 38 -57.37 7.88 4.02
N GLN A 39 -57.93 7.11 4.97
CA GLN A 39 -58.48 5.73 4.83
C GLN A 39 -57.43 4.60 5.02
N GLN A 40 -57.73 3.47 5.69
CA GLN A 40 -58.89 3.10 6.53
C GLN A 40 -58.55 1.98 7.54
N ARG A 41 -59.45 1.71 8.50
CA ARG A 41 -59.47 0.50 9.38
C ARG A 41 -60.04 -0.72 8.57
N ALA A 42 -60.13 -1.98 9.01
CA ALA A 42 -60.16 -2.62 10.34
C ALA A 42 -59.82 -4.15 10.26
N PRO A 43 -59.72 -4.91 11.39
CA PRO A 43 -59.25 -6.30 11.41
C PRO A 43 -60.37 -7.37 11.53
N ARG A 44 -59.99 -8.67 11.42
CA ARG A 44 -60.77 -9.87 11.81
C ARG A 44 -59.84 -10.99 12.33
N GLY A 45 -60.38 -11.93 13.11
CA GLY A 45 -59.68 -13.16 13.55
C GLY A 45 -60.60 -14.16 14.28
N ALA A 46 -60.18 -15.43 14.37
CA ALA A 46 -60.80 -16.54 15.12
C ALA A 46 -59.88 -17.80 15.10
N ARG A 47 -60.12 -18.93 15.79
CA ARG A 47 -60.46 -19.27 17.21
C ARG A 47 -60.50 -20.83 17.34
N LEU A 48 -60.44 -21.39 18.57
CA LEU A 48 -60.66 -22.83 18.94
C LEU A 48 -59.51 -23.83 18.54
N VAL A 49 -59.25 -24.99 19.17
CA VAL A 49 -59.78 -25.67 20.41
C VAL A 49 -58.73 -26.64 21.04
N ALA A 50 -59.03 -27.22 22.23
CA ALA A 50 -58.21 -28.18 23.01
C ALA A 50 -58.60 -29.68 22.75
N ALA A 51 -58.29 -30.76 23.51
CA ALA A 51 -57.74 -30.99 24.87
C ALA A 51 -57.28 -32.48 25.08
N SER A 52 -56.84 -32.84 26.32
CA SER A 52 -56.89 -34.19 26.96
C SER A 52 -55.91 -35.29 26.46
N ALA A 53 -55.30 -36.19 27.26
CA ALA A 53 -55.05 -36.38 28.71
C ALA A 53 -53.88 -37.42 28.86
N THR A 54 -53.55 -38.21 29.92
CA THR A 54 -54.16 -38.65 31.21
C THR A 54 -53.05 -39.21 32.16
N ALA A 55 -53.38 -39.74 33.35
CA ALA A 55 -52.50 -40.51 34.25
C ALA A 55 -53.13 -41.91 34.57
N PRO A 56 -52.53 -42.82 35.38
CA PRO A 56 -52.51 -42.69 36.86
C PRO A 56 -51.28 -43.35 37.57
N ALA A 57 -51.33 -43.42 38.92
CA ALA A 57 -50.42 -44.21 39.77
C ALA A 57 -51.19 -44.92 40.91
N PRO A 58 -50.68 -46.06 41.41
CA PRO A 58 -50.56 -46.33 42.86
C PRO A 58 -49.13 -46.85 43.17
N GLY A 59 -48.71 -47.17 44.39
CA GLY A 59 -49.33 -47.19 45.74
C GLY A 59 -48.28 -47.73 46.74
N PRO A 60 -48.43 -47.51 48.07
CA PRO A 60 -47.29 -47.56 48.99
C PRO A 60 -47.18 -48.86 49.81
N ASP A 61 -45.98 -49.09 50.36
CA ASP A 61 -45.72 -50.00 51.49
C ASP A 61 -44.64 -49.38 52.41
N ALA A 62 -44.55 -49.78 53.69
CA ALA A 62 -44.12 -48.87 54.76
C ALA A 62 -43.00 -49.33 55.73
N ALA A 63 -42.30 -48.32 56.28
CA ALA A 63 -41.59 -48.25 57.57
C ALA A 63 -40.41 -49.20 57.89
N VAL A 64 -39.23 -48.63 58.20
CA VAL A 64 -38.64 -48.53 59.56
C VAL A 64 -37.21 -47.94 59.52
N ALA A 65 -36.93 -47.02 60.46
CA ALA A 65 -35.62 -46.52 60.93
C ALA A 65 -34.68 -45.66 60.02
N ALA A 66 -34.29 -44.52 60.61
CA ALA A 66 -33.10 -43.67 60.35
C ALA A 66 -33.04 -42.73 59.11
N ALA A 67 -32.75 -41.45 59.41
CA ALA A 67 -32.38 -40.31 58.54
C ALA A 67 -33.46 -39.67 57.63
N ALA A 68 -33.50 -38.32 57.61
CA ALA A 68 -34.42 -37.45 56.84
C ALA A 68 -35.93 -37.62 57.21
N PRO A 69 -36.89 -36.81 56.69
CA PRO A 69 -36.80 -35.53 55.95
C PRO A 69 -36.67 -34.34 56.95
N ALA A 70 -37.44 -33.23 57.07
CA ALA A 70 -38.66 -32.67 56.45
C ALA A 70 -38.79 -31.17 56.89
N GLU A 71 -39.47 -30.22 56.23
CA GLU A 71 -39.98 -30.05 54.84
C GLU A 71 -40.39 -28.56 54.64
N GLY A 72 -40.68 -28.12 53.40
CA GLY A 72 -41.19 -26.76 53.10
C GLY A 72 -40.75 -26.20 51.74
N GLU A 73 -41.62 -26.24 50.73
CA GLU A 73 -41.33 -25.80 49.35
C GLU A 73 -41.94 -24.44 48.97
N GLU A 74 -41.26 -23.69 48.09
CA GLU A 74 -41.90 -22.67 47.25
C GLU A 74 -41.18 -22.49 45.89
N ALA A 75 -41.96 -22.23 44.84
CA ALA A 75 -41.60 -21.68 43.52
C ALA A 75 -40.44 -22.33 42.70
N LEU A 76 -40.81 -23.26 41.80
CA LEU A 76 -39.92 -23.76 40.74
C LEU A 76 -39.64 -22.70 39.65
N GLY A 77 -38.36 -22.41 39.37
CA GLY A 77 -37.93 -21.58 38.24
C GLY A 77 -37.02 -22.33 37.26
N HIS A 78 -37.38 -22.41 35.98
CA HIS A 78 -36.59 -23.10 34.94
C HIS A 78 -35.22 -22.41 34.65
N ARG A 79 -34.21 -22.72 35.47
CA ARG A 79 -32.80 -22.46 35.12
C ARG A 79 -32.40 -23.33 33.94
N LYS A 80 -32.29 -22.73 32.75
CA LYS A 80 -31.69 -23.37 31.56
C LYS A 80 -30.34 -24.01 31.96
N ARG A 81 -30.19 -25.33 31.76
CA ARG A 81 -28.90 -26.02 31.90
C ARG A 81 -27.88 -25.31 31.00
N ARG A 82 -26.75 -24.90 31.57
CA ARG A 82 -25.66 -24.27 30.81
C ARG A 82 -25.09 -25.28 29.81
N PRO A 83 -24.72 -24.87 28.60
CA PRO A 83 -24.16 -25.78 27.60
C PRO A 83 -22.84 -26.39 28.10
N ARG A 84 -22.59 -27.66 27.74
CA ARG A 84 -21.33 -28.35 27.97
C ARG A 84 -20.29 -27.81 26.99
N VAL A 85 -19.11 -27.45 27.47
CA VAL A 85 -18.04 -26.84 26.68
C VAL A 85 -16.97 -27.90 26.42
N LEU A 86 -16.70 -28.17 25.14
CA LEU A 86 -15.65 -29.08 24.70
C LEU A 86 -14.49 -28.25 24.13
N VAL A 87 -13.29 -28.41 24.70
CA VAL A 87 -12.09 -27.67 24.30
C VAL A 87 -11.12 -28.64 23.63
N ALA A 88 -10.80 -28.41 22.36
CA ALA A 88 -9.78 -29.15 21.63
C ALA A 88 -8.42 -28.44 21.77
N GLY A 89 -7.46 -29.10 22.40
CA GLY A 89 -6.14 -28.58 22.74
C GLY A 89 -6.01 -28.19 24.22
N GLY A 90 -5.09 -28.85 24.92
CA GLY A 90 -4.65 -28.55 26.29
C GLY A 90 -3.47 -27.58 26.36
N GLY A 91 -3.19 -26.84 25.28
CA GLY A 91 -2.24 -25.73 25.30
C GLY A 91 -2.76 -24.56 26.15
N ILE A 92 -1.86 -23.63 26.51
CA ILE A 92 -2.10 -22.53 27.47
C ILE A 92 -3.44 -21.80 27.23
N GLY A 93 -3.73 -21.38 26.00
CA GLY A 93 -4.99 -20.69 25.68
C GLY A 93 -6.25 -21.55 25.89
N GLY A 94 -6.17 -22.86 25.62
CA GLY A 94 -7.24 -23.81 25.87
C GLY A 94 -7.47 -24.05 27.37
N LEU A 95 -6.40 -24.17 28.16
CA LEU A 95 -6.49 -24.29 29.62
C LEU A 95 -7.02 -23.02 30.28
N VAL A 96 -6.57 -21.83 29.87
CA VAL A 96 -7.06 -20.55 30.40
C VAL A 96 -8.53 -20.33 30.03
N PHE A 97 -8.95 -20.68 28.81
CA PHE A 97 -10.37 -20.65 28.44
C PHE A 97 -11.20 -21.66 29.25
N ALA A 98 -10.70 -22.89 29.44
CA ALA A 98 -11.38 -23.91 30.24
C ALA A 98 -11.51 -23.48 31.72
N LEU A 99 -10.49 -22.85 32.29
CA LEU A 99 -10.51 -22.26 33.63
C LEU A 99 -11.56 -21.15 33.73
N ALA A 100 -11.56 -20.19 32.80
CA ALA A 100 -12.55 -19.12 32.75
C ALA A 100 -13.99 -19.66 32.60
N ALA A 101 -14.22 -20.63 31.73
CA ALA A 101 -15.51 -21.27 31.56
C ALA A 101 -15.97 -22.02 32.83
N ARG A 102 -15.06 -22.77 33.50
CA ARG A 102 -15.36 -23.40 34.81
C ARG A 102 -15.66 -22.36 35.90
N ARG A 103 -14.86 -21.29 36.01
CA ARG A 103 -15.07 -20.18 36.96
C ARG A 103 -16.36 -19.39 36.70
N LYS A 104 -16.87 -19.37 35.46
CA LYS A 104 -18.21 -18.86 35.14
C LYS A 104 -19.34 -19.90 35.30
N GLY A 105 -19.05 -21.12 35.73
CA GLY A 105 -20.04 -22.16 36.05
C GLY A 105 -20.50 -23.02 34.87
N TYR A 106 -19.67 -23.18 33.83
CA TYR A 106 -19.92 -24.13 32.74
C TYR A 106 -19.27 -25.49 33.04
N GLU A 107 -19.88 -26.58 32.57
CA GLU A 107 -19.22 -27.90 32.53
C GLU A 107 -18.21 -27.90 31.38
N VAL A 108 -16.95 -28.26 31.65
CA VAL A 108 -15.87 -28.19 30.64
C VAL A 108 -15.02 -29.45 30.60
N THR A 109 -14.89 -30.02 29.39
CA THR A 109 -13.99 -31.13 29.04
C THR A 109 -12.90 -30.63 28.10
N VAL A 110 -11.64 -30.96 28.39
CA VAL A 110 -10.49 -30.62 27.53
C VAL A 110 -9.95 -31.92 26.90
N PHE A 111 -9.76 -31.91 25.59
CA PHE A 111 -9.16 -33.00 24.82
C PHE A 111 -7.75 -32.57 24.40
N GLU A 112 -6.74 -33.31 24.82
CA GLU A 112 -5.33 -33.11 24.43
C GLU A 112 -4.75 -34.44 23.98
N ARG A 113 -3.91 -34.42 22.93
CA ARG A 113 -3.25 -35.60 22.36
C ARG A 113 -2.03 -36.04 23.17
N ASP A 114 -1.43 -35.12 23.93
CA ASP A 114 -0.21 -35.33 24.73
C ASP A 114 -0.42 -34.81 26.16
N LEU A 115 -0.91 -35.68 27.05
CA LEU A 115 -1.06 -35.33 28.47
C LEU A 115 0.27 -35.22 29.22
N SER A 116 1.38 -35.77 28.71
CA SER A 116 2.69 -35.64 29.36
C SER A 116 3.13 -34.17 29.41
N ALA A 117 2.83 -33.41 28.34
CA ALA A 117 3.06 -31.98 28.27
C ALA A 117 2.26 -31.16 29.29
N VAL A 118 1.06 -31.63 29.66
CA VAL A 118 0.15 -30.95 30.60
C VAL A 118 0.46 -31.33 32.05
N ARG A 119 1.05 -32.51 32.27
CA ARG A 119 1.42 -33.04 33.59
C ARG A 119 2.88 -32.77 33.99
N GLY A 120 3.72 -32.30 33.07
CA GLY A 120 5.15 -32.12 33.30
C GLY A 120 5.99 -33.41 33.17
N GLU A 121 5.41 -34.47 32.61
CA GLU A 121 6.00 -35.82 32.49
C GLU A 121 6.87 -35.97 31.23
N GLY A 122 7.52 -34.89 30.75
CA GLY A 122 8.23 -34.88 29.46
C GLY A 122 9.40 -33.90 29.39
N GLN A 123 10.20 -34.01 28.31
CA GLN A 123 11.41 -33.19 28.09
C GLN A 123 11.13 -31.68 28.17
N TYR A 124 12.12 -30.94 28.70
CA TYR A 124 12.12 -29.49 28.90
C TYR A 124 11.62 -28.72 27.67
N ARG A 125 10.42 -28.14 27.77
CA ARG A 125 9.87 -27.23 26.75
C ARG A 125 10.22 -25.80 27.15
N GLY A 126 10.68 -25.00 26.19
CA GLY A 126 11.30 -23.70 26.45
C GLY A 126 10.40 -22.71 27.21
N PRO A 127 11.00 -21.81 28.02
CA PRO A 127 10.26 -20.86 28.85
C PRO A 127 9.49 -19.85 28.01
N ILE A 128 8.37 -19.36 28.56
CA ILE A 128 7.53 -18.32 27.97
C ILE A 128 7.65 -17.01 28.76
N GLN A 129 7.56 -15.87 28.07
CA GLN A 129 7.43 -14.56 28.70
C GLN A 129 5.96 -14.16 28.78
N ILE A 130 5.42 -13.99 29.99
CA ILE A 130 4.06 -13.52 30.23
C ILE A 130 4.10 -12.01 30.51
N GLN A 131 3.32 -11.24 29.75
CA GLN A 131 3.23 -9.78 29.89
C GLN A 131 2.16 -9.39 30.92
N SER A 132 2.30 -8.21 31.53
CA SER A 132 1.44 -7.78 32.66
C SER A 132 -0.06 -7.77 32.35
N ASN A 133 -0.45 -7.51 31.09
CA ASN A 133 -1.86 -7.56 30.66
C ASN A 133 -2.43 -9.00 30.62
N ALA A 134 -1.58 -10.02 30.45
CA ALA A 134 -1.98 -11.43 30.53
C ALA A 134 -2.04 -11.91 32.00
N LEU A 135 -1.18 -11.38 32.88
CA LEU A 135 -1.31 -11.60 34.33
C LEU A 135 -2.60 -10.99 34.87
N ALA A 136 -2.89 -9.72 34.56
CA ALA A 136 -4.16 -9.08 34.94
C ALA A 136 -5.41 -9.81 34.40
N ALA A 137 -5.30 -10.44 33.22
CA ALA A 137 -6.37 -11.29 32.70
C ALA A 137 -6.53 -12.61 33.47
N LEU A 138 -5.42 -13.21 33.94
CA LEU A 138 -5.44 -14.38 34.82
C LEU A 138 -6.00 -14.01 36.21
N GLU A 139 -5.59 -12.90 36.80
CA GLU A 139 -6.11 -12.40 38.09
C GLU A 139 -7.64 -12.22 38.06
N ALA A 140 -8.17 -11.68 36.96
CA ALA A 140 -9.61 -11.49 36.72
C ALA A 140 -10.38 -12.80 36.41
N ILE A 141 -9.68 -13.90 36.13
CA ILE A 141 -10.25 -15.24 35.94
C ILE A 141 -10.18 -16.05 37.25
N ASP A 142 -9.00 -16.08 37.87
CA ASP A 142 -8.66 -16.89 39.04
C ASP A 142 -7.37 -16.37 39.70
N MET A 143 -7.50 -15.58 40.77
CA MET A 143 -6.38 -14.98 41.50
C MET A 143 -5.38 -16.03 42.03
N ALA A 144 -5.86 -17.19 42.50
CA ALA A 144 -4.97 -18.22 43.07
C ALA A 144 -4.06 -18.84 42.00
N VAL A 145 -4.58 -19.03 40.79
CA VAL A 145 -3.78 -19.49 39.64
C VAL A 145 -2.84 -18.40 39.14
N ALA A 146 -3.24 -17.13 39.18
CA ALA A 146 -2.37 -16.01 38.86
C ALA A 146 -1.18 -15.91 39.84
N GLU A 147 -1.43 -16.02 41.15
CA GLU A 147 -0.40 -16.08 42.19
C GLU A 147 0.53 -17.27 42.01
N GLU A 148 0.02 -18.45 41.67
CA GLU A 148 0.84 -19.64 41.41
C GLU A 148 1.74 -19.47 40.18
N VAL A 149 1.20 -18.92 39.09
CA VAL A 149 1.97 -18.58 37.87
C VAL A 149 3.03 -17.52 38.16
N MET A 150 2.73 -16.50 38.96
CA MET A 150 3.70 -15.47 39.36
C MET A 150 4.78 -16.02 40.30
N ARG A 151 4.44 -16.97 41.18
CA ARG A 151 5.38 -17.63 42.12
C ARG A 151 6.31 -18.64 41.42
N ALA A 152 5.83 -19.30 40.37
CA ALA A 152 6.62 -20.21 39.54
C ALA A 152 7.45 -19.47 38.47
N GLY A 153 7.04 -18.26 38.10
CA GLY A 153 7.75 -17.39 37.16
C GLY A 153 8.95 -16.66 37.77
N CYS A 154 9.78 -16.09 36.90
CA CYS A 154 10.84 -15.16 37.29
C CYS A 154 10.47 -13.76 36.82
N VAL A 155 10.49 -12.77 37.72
CA VAL A 155 10.34 -11.37 37.33
C VAL A 155 11.52 -10.97 36.45
N THR A 156 11.23 -10.29 35.35
CA THR A 156 12.22 -9.80 34.39
C THR A 156 12.26 -8.27 34.33
N GLY A 157 11.15 -7.57 34.59
CA GLY A 157 11.06 -6.11 34.54
C GLY A 157 11.78 -5.35 35.67
N ASP A 158 12.24 -6.05 36.71
CA ASP A 158 13.10 -5.55 37.79
C ASP A 158 14.58 -5.47 37.40
N ARG A 159 14.96 -6.18 36.33
CA ARG A 159 16.33 -6.32 35.80
C ARG A 159 16.58 -5.37 34.62
N ILE A 160 17.85 -5.17 34.28
CA ILE A 160 18.22 -4.44 33.06
C ILE A 160 17.88 -5.31 31.86
N ASN A 161 16.88 -4.88 31.09
CA ASN A 161 16.49 -5.50 29.83
C ASN A 161 17.13 -4.75 28.67
N GLY A 162 17.34 -5.40 27.53
CA GLY A 162 18.04 -4.76 26.43
C GLY A 162 18.39 -5.68 25.28
N LEU A 163 18.97 -5.08 24.24
CA LEU A 163 19.56 -5.79 23.12
C LEU A 163 21.07 -5.91 23.35
N VAL A 164 21.58 -7.12 23.22
CA VAL A 164 22.99 -7.47 23.38
C VAL A 164 23.48 -8.09 22.07
N ASP A 165 24.69 -7.71 21.65
CA ASP A 165 25.39 -8.37 20.55
C ASP A 165 25.71 -9.82 20.92
N GLY A 166 25.20 -10.76 20.13
CA GLY A 166 25.48 -12.20 20.31
C GLY A 166 26.93 -12.61 20.03
N ILE A 167 27.75 -11.73 19.42
CA ILE A 167 29.15 -12.00 19.12
C ILE A 167 30.09 -11.33 20.15
N SER A 168 29.97 -10.02 20.38
CA SER A 168 30.85 -9.29 21.32
C SER A 168 30.36 -9.22 22.78
N GLY A 169 29.10 -9.58 23.06
CA GLY A 169 28.49 -9.37 24.39
C GLY A 169 28.19 -7.88 24.70
N SER A 170 28.42 -6.97 23.76
CA SER A 170 28.19 -5.53 23.94
C SER A 170 26.70 -5.18 23.96
N TRP A 171 26.29 -4.24 24.82
CA TRP A 171 24.90 -3.81 24.89
C TRP A 171 24.60 -2.74 23.84
N TYR A 172 23.78 -3.08 22.84
CA TYR A 172 23.25 -2.12 21.85
C TYR A 172 22.24 -1.15 22.47
N VAL A 173 21.38 -1.64 23.36
CA VAL A 173 20.38 -0.82 24.09
C VAL A 173 20.27 -1.35 25.51
N ARG A 174 20.42 -0.49 26.52
CA ARG A 174 20.08 -0.78 27.91
C ARG A 174 18.80 -0.04 28.30
N VAL A 175 17.71 -0.78 28.54
CA VAL A 175 16.51 -0.25 29.17
C VAL A 175 16.75 -0.22 30.67
N LEU A 176 17.18 0.94 31.17
CA LEU A 176 17.34 1.19 32.61
C LEU A 176 15.97 1.23 33.31
N ARG A 177 15.99 0.92 34.62
CA ARG A 177 14.79 0.76 35.48
C ARG A 177 13.72 1.83 35.23
N ILE A 178 12.51 1.37 34.91
CA ILE A 178 11.29 2.14 35.16
C ILE A 178 11.05 2.10 36.68
N LEU A 179 11.41 3.18 37.39
CA LEU A 179 11.15 3.32 38.82
C LEU A 179 9.65 3.58 39.05
N SER A 180 8.90 2.49 39.25
CA SER A 180 7.47 2.53 39.61
C SER A 180 7.29 2.97 41.07
N THR A 181 7.29 4.28 41.31
CA THR A 181 7.17 4.86 42.65
C THR A 181 5.71 5.04 43.08
N ALA A 182 5.03 3.93 43.37
CA ALA A 182 3.72 3.90 44.05
C ALA A 182 3.52 2.57 44.77
N CYS A 183 3.52 2.59 46.11
CA CYS A 183 3.36 1.40 46.96
C CYS A 183 1.94 1.29 47.53
N TYR A 184 1.51 0.07 47.88
CA TYR A 184 0.78 -0.15 49.14
C TYR A 184 1.14 -1.52 49.76
N CYS A 185 1.11 -1.58 51.09
CA CYS A 185 1.60 -2.67 51.96
C CYS A 185 0.70 -3.93 51.93
N SER A 186 1.01 -5.07 52.57
CA SER A 186 1.87 -5.38 53.74
C SER A 186 2.45 -6.83 53.66
N SER A 187 3.29 -7.38 54.56
CA SER A 187 3.61 -7.11 55.98
C SER A 187 4.98 -7.69 56.44
N SER A 188 5.32 -7.50 57.73
CA SER A 188 6.27 -8.28 58.59
C SER A 188 7.80 -8.26 58.32
N THR A 189 8.53 -7.62 59.26
CA THR A 189 9.79 -8.06 59.94
C THR A 189 10.96 -8.60 59.08
N THR A 190 12.20 -8.09 59.14
CA THR A 190 13.05 -7.79 60.32
C THR A 190 14.28 -6.94 59.92
N VAL A 191 14.92 -6.23 60.88
CA VAL A 191 16.16 -5.44 60.65
C VAL A 191 17.44 -6.28 60.77
N SER A 192 18.43 -6.05 59.90
CA SER A 192 19.86 -6.32 60.19
C SER A 192 20.79 -5.34 59.44
N ARG A 193 22.11 -5.44 59.63
CA ARG A 193 23.03 -4.29 59.76
C ARG A 193 24.33 -4.41 58.93
N ALA A 194 24.81 -3.28 58.40
CA ALA A 194 26.15 -3.05 57.79
C ALA A 194 26.45 -3.82 56.47
N ALA A 195 27.49 -3.51 55.68
CA ALA A 195 28.61 -2.56 55.85
C ALA A 195 28.96 -1.82 54.52
N ALA A 196 30.00 -0.99 54.54
CA ALA A 196 30.50 -0.20 53.39
C ALA A 196 31.90 -0.69 52.90
N PRO A 197 32.65 0.07 52.07
CA PRO A 197 33.14 -0.36 50.75
C PRO A 197 34.56 -0.98 50.76
N PRO A 198 35.16 -1.26 49.59
CA PRO A 198 36.14 -0.28 49.09
C PRO A 198 36.19 -0.10 47.55
N SER A 199 36.91 0.93 47.12
CA SER A 199 37.47 1.12 45.77
C SER A 199 38.87 0.49 45.65
N PRO A 200 39.38 0.30 44.41
CA PRO A 200 40.74 0.75 44.11
C PRO A 200 40.83 1.56 42.81
N SER A 201 42.06 1.96 42.44
CA SER A 201 42.39 3.04 41.50
C SER A 201 43.28 2.60 40.32
N GLU A 202 43.36 3.49 39.32
CA GLU A 202 44.50 3.75 38.40
C GLU A 202 45.20 2.60 37.65
N GLU A 203 45.34 2.79 36.33
CA GLU A 203 46.67 2.77 35.71
C GLU A 203 46.69 3.67 34.44
N SER A 204 47.89 4.04 33.97
CA SER A 204 48.13 5.08 32.95
C SER A 204 49.00 4.61 31.79
N PHE A 205 48.84 5.19 30.59
CA PHE A 205 49.72 4.92 29.44
C PHE A 205 50.34 6.20 28.84
N HIS A 206 51.62 6.11 28.47
CA HIS A 206 52.42 7.20 27.91
C HIS A 206 52.54 7.17 26.38
N SER A 207 53.01 8.29 25.81
CA SER A 207 53.07 8.59 24.37
C SER A 207 54.33 8.06 23.67
N THR A 208 54.24 7.79 22.36
CA THR A 208 55.38 7.77 21.41
C THR A 208 54.97 8.39 20.06
N THR A 209 55.92 9.05 19.36
CA THR A 209 55.76 9.71 18.04
C THR A 209 56.99 9.45 17.15
N MET A 210 57.03 9.74 15.84
CA MET A 210 56.06 10.44 14.98
C MET A 210 55.54 9.54 13.83
N THR A 211 55.71 9.70 12.50
CA THR A 211 56.48 10.57 11.57
C THR A 211 55.70 10.76 10.24
N SER A 212 56.25 11.54 9.30
CA SER A 212 55.72 11.85 7.96
C SER A 212 56.05 10.75 6.91
N THR A 213 55.69 10.78 5.60
CA THR A 213 55.66 11.92 4.65
C THR A 213 54.96 11.56 3.31
N THR A 214 54.57 12.58 2.54
CA THR A 214 54.27 12.59 1.07
C THR A 214 55.22 13.60 0.38
N PRO A 215 55.26 13.88 -0.96
CA PRO A 215 54.42 13.41 -2.08
C PRO A 215 55.21 13.07 -3.39
N ALA A 216 54.53 13.15 -4.55
CA ALA A 216 55.02 13.42 -5.92
C ALA A 216 55.28 12.25 -6.92
N SER A 217 55.29 12.61 -8.22
CA SER A 217 55.24 11.80 -9.45
C SER A 217 56.10 12.48 -10.56
N PRO A 218 56.09 12.14 -11.88
CA PRO A 218 55.70 10.92 -12.63
C PRO A 218 56.83 10.44 -13.61
N LYS A 219 56.58 9.44 -14.48
CA LYS A 219 57.28 9.25 -15.79
C LYS A 219 56.49 8.32 -16.76
N ALA A 220 56.87 8.29 -18.04
CA ALA A 220 56.10 7.71 -19.18
C ALA A 220 56.97 6.85 -20.15
N ILE A 221 56.47 6.56 -21.39
CA ILE A 221 56.99 5.72 -22.52
C ILE A 221 56.30 4.33 -22.59
N SER A 222 55.75 3.80 -23.72
CA SER A 222 55.52 4.34 -25.09
C SER A 222 54.43 3.55 -25.91
N LEU A 223 54.14 4.02 -27.13
CA LEU A 223 53.13 3.55 -28.13
C LEU A 223 53.50 2.23 -28.87
N PRO A 224 52.57 1.65 -29.67
CA PRO A 224 52.54 1.94 -31.13
C PRO A 224 51.17 2.44 -31.69
N THR A 225 51.14 2.77 -32.99
CA THR A 225 50.10 3.56 -33.70
C THR A 225 49.31 2.80 -34.79
N SER A 226 48.12 3.30 -35.18
CA SER A 226 47.68 3.39 -36.60
C SER A 226 46.39 4.21 -36.80
N ALA A 227 46.30 4.94 -37.93
CA ALA A 227 45.20 5.74 -38.50
C ALA A 227 45.64 6.20 -39.94
N PRO A 228 44.95 7.08 -40.74
CA PRO A 228 43.62 7.72 -40.60
C PRO A 228 42.75 7.80 -41.91
N ALA A 229 41.50 8.31 -41.81
CA ALA A 229 40.71 9.08 -42.81
C ALA A 229 39.41 9.58 -42.11
N SER A 230 38.86 10.81 -42.19
CA SER A 230 38.66 11.85 -43.25
C SER A 230 37.64 11.42 -44.33
N ARG A 231 36.60 12.19 -44.75
CA ARG A 231 36.28 13.64 -44.72
C ARG A 231 34.72 13.83 -44.78
N ALA A 232 34.10 14.78 -44.06
CA ALA A 232 33.59 16.11 -44.52
C ALA A 232 32.05 16.21 -44.71
N ALA A 233 31.51 17.44 -44.75
CA ALA A 233 30.07 17.79 -44.77
C ALA A 233 29.70 18.71 -45.97
N ILE A 234 28.40 19.04 -46.18
CA ILE A 234 27.89 20.22 -46.95
C ILE A 234 26.36 20.43 -46.74
N SER A 235 25.77 21.50 -47.30
CA SER A 235 24.61 22.27 -46.80
C SER A 235 23.26 22.17 -47.55
N LEU A 236 22.24 22.87 -47.00
CA LEU A 236 20.94 23.23 -47.62
C LEU A 236 21.06 24.11 -48.88
N PRO A 237 19.98 24.24 -49.69
CA PRO A 237 19.21 25.50 -49.70
C PRO A 237 17.66 25.33 -49.85
N SER A 238 16.92 26.43 -50.04
CA SER A 238 15.44 26.53 -49.96
C SER A 238 14.76 27.13 -51.21
N ALA A 239 13.45 26.88 -51.40
CA ALA A 239 12.56 27.65 -52.28
C ALA A 239 11.05 27.48 -51.96
N GLY A 240 10.24 28.52 -52.22
CA GLY A 240 8.77 28.48 -52.38
C GLY A 240 8.37 28.73 -53.86
N PRO A 241 7.10 29.02 -54.23
CA PRO A 241 6.16 29.91 -53.52
C PRO A 241 4.67 29.45 -53.50
N ALA A 242 3.73 30.37 -53.23
CA ALA A 242 2.32 30.15 -52.90
C ALA A 242 1.31 30.22 -54.09
N VAL A 243 0.02 29.91 -53.83
CA VAL A 243 -1.17 30.63 -54.39
C VAL A 243 -2.47 30.32 -53.59
N SER A 244 -3.53 31.10 -53.82
CA SER A 244 -4.60 31.47 -52.86
C SER A 244 -5.98 30.76 -52.95
N ARG A 245 -6.80 31.01 -51.90
CA ARG A 245 -8.28 31.31 -51.88
C ARG A 245 -9.37 30.21 -51.77
N ARG A 246 -10.29 30.50 -50.84
CA ARG A 246 -11.78 30.30 -50.81
C ARG A 246 -12.42 28.92 -50.54
N ALA A 247 -12.80 28.75 -49.26
CA ALA A 247 -14.20 28.78 -48.74
C ALA A 247 -15.22 27.63 -48.99
N ARG A 248 -15.76 27.18 -47.82
CA ARG A 248 -17.16 26.75 -47.50
C ARG A 248 -17.64 25.31 -47.74
N THR A 249 -18.65 24.99 -46.92
CA THR A 249 -19.67 23.91 -46.94
C THR A 249 -19.27 22.50 -46.47
N LEU A 250 -20.14 21.93 -45.64
CA LEU A 250 -20.01 20.59 -45.05
C LEU A 250 -20.44 19.48 -46.03
N ARG A 251 -19.81 18.31 -45.91
CA ARG A 251 -20.52 17.02 -45.96
C ARG A 251 -19.73 15.94 -45.22
N THR A 252 -20.44 15.11 -44.47
CA THR A 252 -19.92 13.90 -43.83
C THR A 252 -19.67 12.81 -44.87
N LEU A 253 -18.45 12.29 -44.91
CA LEU A 253 -18.06 11.06 -45.60
C LEU A 253 -17.09 10.30 -44.71
N ALA A 254 -17.27 8.98 -44.59
CA ALA A 254 -16.41 8.15 -43.76
C ALA A 254 -15.04 7.93 -44.43
N LEU A 255 -13.97 8.02 -43.66
CA LEU A 255 -12.61 7.69 -44.12
C LEU A 255 -12.33 6.19 -43.90
N PRO A 256 -11.66 5.50 -44.85
CA PRO A 256 -11.15 4.16 -44.66
C PRO A 256 -9.93 4.13 -43.70
N PRO A 257 -9.59 2.98 -43.11
CA PRO A 257 -8.41 2.85 -42.25
C PRO A 257 -7.09 3.03 -43.03
N PRO A 258 -5.99 3.42 -42.35
CA PRO A 258 -4.69 3.64 -42.97
C PRO A 258 -4.02 2.35 -43.47
N PRO A 259 -3.11 2.43 -44.46
CA PRO A 259 -2.42 1.27 -45.03
C PRO A 259 -1.39 0.67 -44.06
N LEU A 260 -1.21 -0.65 -44.15
CA LEU A 260 -0.23 -1.42 -43.37
C LEU A 260 1.23 -1.19 -43.87
N PRO A 261 2.23 -1.21 -42.98
CA PRO A 261 3.64 -1.12 -43.35
C PRO A 261 4.16 -2.40 -44.08
N PRO A 262 5.23 -2.30 -44.87
CA PRO A 262 5.69 -3.38 -45.75
C PRO A 262 6.33 -4.56 -45.00
N SER A 263 6.04 -5.78 -45.46
CA SER A 263 6.51 -7.02 -44.86
C SER A 263 8.01 -7.30 -45.06
N ALA A 264 8.75 -7.48 -43.97
CA ALA A 264 10.16 -7.92 -44.01
C ALA A 264 10.33 -9.43 -44.33
N ARG A 265 11.47 -9.79 -44.93
CA ARG A 265 11.71 -11.11 -45.54
C ARG A 265 11.89 -12.26 -44.54
N ARG A 266 11.13 -13.34 -44.67
CA ARG A 266 11.50 -14.68 -44.14
C ARG A 266 12.75 -15.22 -44.86
N ARG A 267 13.72 -15.78 -44.12
CA ARG A 267 14.76 -16.68 -44.67
C ARG A 267 14.15 -18.08 -44.97
N ARG A 268 14.72 -18.79 -45.93
CA ARG A 268 14.26 -20.11 -46.40
C ARG A 268 14.98 -21.27 -45.67
N SER A 269 14.25 -22.36 -45.41
CA SER A 269 14.81 -23.70 -45.22
C SER A 269 14.83 -24.49 -46.55
N PRO A 270 15.72 -25.47 -46.74
CA PRO A 270 15.84 -26.24 -47.98
C PRO A 270 14.81 -27.38 -48.11
N ARG A 271 14.52 -27.78 -49.35
CA ARG A 271 13.59 -28.87 -49.70
C ARG A 271 14.27 -30.26 -49.63
N ARG A 272 13.51 -31.31 -49.32
CA ARG A 272 13.86 -32.71 -49.65
C ARG A 272 13.36 -33.07 -51.06
N GLY A 273 14.06 -34.00 -51.72
CA GLY A 273 13.66 -34.63 -53.00
C GLY A 273 13.19 -36.08 -52.81
N LEU A 274 12.74 -36.72 -53.90
CA LEU A 274 12.24 -38.10 -53.93
C LEU A 274 13.35 -39.11 -54.31
N PHE A 275 13.27 -40.34 -53.79
CA PHE A 275 13.85 -41.56 -54.36
C PHE A 275 12.97 -42.79 -53.99
N PRO A 276 13.05 -43.93 -54.70
CA PRO A 276 12.12 -45.08 -54.62
C PRO A 276 12.55 -46.18 -53.62
N PRO A 277 11.76 -47.26 -53.40
CA PRO A 277 11.90 -48.14 -52.22
C PRO A 277 12.80 -49.39 -52.41
N PRO A 278 13.29 -50.00 -51.31
CA PRO A 278 13.98 -51.30 -51.30
C PRO A 278 13.02 -52.51 -51.14
N PRO A 279 13.47 -53.74 -51.42
CA PRO A 279 12.61 -54.94 -51.47
C PRO A 279 12.45 -55.69 -50.13
N SER A 280 11.50 -56.64 -50.11
CA SER A 280 11.14 -57.50 -48.98
C SER A 280 12.04 -58.74 -48.82
N PRO A 281 12.39 -59.14 -47.57
CA PRO A 281 12.81 -60.50 -47.24
C PRO A 281 11.62 -61.36 -46.76
N SER A 282 11.67 -62.66 -47.03
CA SER A 282 10.69 -63.66 -46.58
C SER A 282 11.05 -64.25 -45.21
N GLY A 283 10.06 -64.55 -44.36
CA GLY A 283 10.23 -65.23 -43.07
C GLY A 283 8.92 -65.84 -42.56
N ARG A 284 8.99 -66.98 -41.86
CA ARG A 284 7.83 -67.79 -41.44
C ARG A 284 7.68 -67.85 -39.92
N ALA A 285 6.45 -68.14 -39.48
CA ALA A 285 6.04 -68.60 -38.14
C ALA A 285 6.03 -67.57 -36.99
N GLY A 286 5.07 -67.74 -36.06
CA GLY A 286 4.92 -66.91 -34.86
C GLY A 286 3.48 -66.48 -34.53
N LEU A 287 2.50 -67.39 -34.52
CA LEU A 287 1.17 -67.06 -34.01
C LEU A 287 1.21 -67.02 -32.47
N VAL A 288 1.09 -65.82 -31.88
CA VAL A 288 0.81 -65.64 -30.45
C VAL A 288 -0.40 -64.75 -30.34
N ALA A 289 -1.46 -65.24 -29.70
CA ALA A 289 -2.69 -64.48 -29.54
C ALA A 289 -2.50 -63.36 -28.51
N ALA A 290 -2.34 -62.12 -28.97
CA ALA A 290 -2.36 -60.96 -28.11
C ALA A 290 -3.76 -60.79 -27.50
N ALA A 291 -3.88 -60.96 -26.19
CA ALA A 291 -5.11 -60.68 -25.47
C ALA A 291 -5.49 -59.20 -25.66
N ALA A 292 -6.79 -58.92 -25.84
CA ALA A 292 -7.27 -57.57 -26.06
C ALA A 292 -6.96 -56.68 -24.85
N MET A 293 -6.07 -55.70 -25.03
CA MET A 293 -5.80 -54.68 -24.03
C MET A 293 -7.10 -53.94 -23.71
N PRO A 294 -7.46 -53.76 -22.42
CA PRO A 294 -8.65 -52.99 -22.07
C PRO A 294 -8.52 -51.56 -22.59
N ALA A 295 -9.61 -51.00 -23.10
CA ALA A 295 -9.64 -49.62 -23.57
C ALA A 295 -9.18 -48.67 -22.44
N PRO A 296 -8.41 -47.61 -22.76
CA PRO A 296 -7.91 -46.69 -21.74
C PRO A 296 -9.09 -46.10 -20.97
N ALA A 297 -9.06 -46.26 -19.64
CA ALA A 297 -10.10 -45.74 -18.76
C ALA A 297 -10.26 -44.23 -19.01
N LYS A 298 -11.50 -43.76 -19.19
CA LYS A 298 -11.79 -42.33 -19.37
C LYS A 298 -11.12 -41.55 -18.26
N ALA A 299 -10.20 -40.65 -18.61
CA ALA A 299 -9.53 -39.79 -17.65
C ALA A 299 -10.60 -39.06 -16.83
N LYS A 300 -10.52 -39.19 -15.51
CA LYS A 300 -11.44 -38.54 -14.56
C LYS A 300 -11.42 -37.05 -14.88
N ALA A 301 -12.56 -36.47 -15.25
CA ALA A 301 -12.65 -35.05 -15.57
C ALA A 301 -12.40 -34.21 -14.32
N LYS A 302 -11.68 -33.09 -14.46
CA LYS A 302 -11.50 -32.14 -13.36
C LYS A 302 -12.80 -31.38 -13.08
N ALA A 303 -12.93 -30.90 -11.85
CA ALA A 303 -14.10 -30.17 -11.38
C ALA A 303 -14.39 -28.92 -12.24
N ARG A 304 -15.68 -28.62 -12.42
CA ARG A 304 -16.16 -27.42 -13.12
C ARG A 304 -16.28 -26.25 -12.16
N VAL A 305 -15.61 -25.15 -12.46
CA VAL A 305 -15.54 -23.98 -11.57
C VAL A 305 -16.21 -22.76 -12.19
N LEU A 306 -17.15 -22.17 -11.45
CA LEU A 306 -17.78 -20.90 -11.79
C LEU A 306 -17.06 -19.76 -11.06
N VAL A 307 -16.81 -18.64 -11.73
CA VAL A 307 -16.20 -17.44 -11.15
C VAL A 307 -17.11 -16.25 -11.38
N ALA A 308 -17.73 -15.73 -10.32
CA ALA A 308 -18.50 -14.50 -10.39
C ALA A 308 -17.52 -13.31 -10.31
N GLY A 309 -17.26 -12.64 -11.42
CA GLY A 309 -16.39 -11.46 -11.50
C GLY A 309 -15.10 -11.65 -12.30
N GLY A 310 -14.99 -10.94 -13.42
CA GLY A 310 -13.79 -10.78 -14.27
C GLY A 310 -12.80 -9.71 -13.76
N GLY A 311 -12.78 -9.48 -12.45
CA GLY A 311 -11.75 -8.65 -11.81
C GLY A 311 -10.37 -9.31 -11.87
N ILE A 312 -9.31 -8.55 -11.56
CA ILE A 312 -7.90 -9.00 -11.65
C ILE A 312 -7.69 -10.37 -10.95
N GLY A 313 -8.18 -10.52 -9.71
CA GLY A 313 -8.07 -11.78 -8.97
C GLY A 313 -8.89 -12.93 -9.56
N GLY A 314 -10.07 -12.64 -10.11
CA GLY A 314 -10.92 -13.63 -10.79
C GLY A 314 -10.30 -14.15 -12.08
N LEU A 315 -9.72 -13.25 -12.90
CA LEU A 315 -9.00 -13.62 -14.12
C LEU A 315 -7.69 -14.38 -13.82
N VAL A 316 -6.92 -13.97 -12.80
CA VAL A 316 -5.72 -14.72 -12.38
C VAL A 316 -6.09 -16.10 -11.84
N PHE A 317 -7.15 -16.21 -11.05
CA PHE A 317 -7.66 -17.51 -10.61
C PHE A 317 -8.08 -18.39 -11.80
N ALA A 318 -8.86 -17.84 -12.74
CA ALA A 318 -9.32 -18.57 -13.92
C ALA A 318 -8.15 -19.04 -14.80
N LEU A 319 -7.13 -18.20 -14.99
CA LEU A 319 -5.92 -18.56 -15.74
C LEU A 319 -5.13 -19.67 -15.01
N ALA A 320 -4.90 -19.52 -13.70
CA ALA A 320 -4.21 -20.51 -12.89
C ALA A 320 -4.94 -21.86 -12.85
N ALA A 321 -6.28 -21.85 -12.84
CA ALA A 321 -7.12 -23.05 -12.87
C ALA A 321 -7.18 -23.70 -14.27
N LYS A 322 -7.35 -22.93 -15.37
CA LYS A 322 -7.25 -23.46 -16.75
C LYS A 322 -5.84 -24.00 -17.05
N ARG A 323 -4.77 -23.35 -16.58
CA ARG A 323 -3.38 -23.86 -16.67
C ARG A 323 -3.14 -25.15 -15.89
N LYS A 324 -3.96 -25.44 -14.89
CA LYS A 324 -4.00 -26.72 -14.16
C LYS A 324 -5.00 -27.72 -14.75
N GLY A 325 -5.75 -27.35 -15.79
CA GLY A 325 -6.69 -28.22 -16.52
C GLY A 325 -8.08 -28.36 -15.89
N PHE A 326 -8.49 -27.45 -15.00
CA PHE A 326 -9.89 -27.36 -14.56
C PHE A 326 -10.75 -26.73 -15.66
N GLU A 327 -12.03 -27.14 -15.76
CA GLU A 327 -13.01 -26.39 -16.56
C GLU A 327 -13.40 -25.14 -15.76
N VAL A 328 -13.30 -23.96 -16.38
CA VAL A 328 -13.60 -22.69 -15.72
C VAL A 328 -14.52 -21.84 -16.59
N LEU A 329 -15.54 -21.25 -15.99
CA LEU A 329 -16.40 -20.24 -16.60
C LEU A 329 -16.43 -18.99 -15.73
N VAL A 330 -15.92 -17.87 -16.25
CA VAL A 330 -16.04 -16.55 -15.64
C VAL A 330 -17.36 -15.93 -16.09
N LEU A 331 -18.17 -15.52 -15.11
CA LEU A 331 -19.42 -14.79 -15.27
C LEU A 331 -19.14 -13.35 -14.84
N GLU A 332 -18.93 -12.45 -15.80
CA GLU A 332 -18.68 -11.03 -15.55
C GLU A 332 -19.88 -10.20 -16.01
N ARG A 333 -20.30 -9.24 -15.18
CA ARG A 333 -21.40 -8.34 -15.49
C ARG A 333 -21.07 -7.37 -16.63
N ASP A 334 -19.84 -6.85 -16.66
CA ASP A 334 -19.43 -5.81 -17.60
C ASP A 334 -17.90 -5.78 -17.84
N MET A 335 -17.41 -6.64 -18.73
CA MET A 335 -16.07 -6.54 -19.34
C MET A 335 -15.92 -5.24 -20.16
N SER A 336 -17.03 -4.62 -20.58
CA SER A 336 -17.03 -3.33 -21.26
C SER A 336 -16.81 -2.15 -20.31
N ALA A 337 -16.78 -2.36 -18.98
CA ALA A 337 -16.44 -1.35 -17.97
C ALA A 337 -15.07 -0.69 -18.24
N VAL A 338 -14.18 -1.38 -18.97
CA VAL A 338 -12.99 -0.86 -19.68
C VAL A 338 -13.26 0.45 -20.47
N ARG A 339 -14.53 0.76 -20.77
CA ARG A 339 -15.07 2.00 -21.34
C ARG A 339 -16.23 2.50 -20.48
N GLY A 340 -15.90 3.24 -19.43
CA GLY A 340 -16.83 3.66 -18.39
C GLY A 340 -16.02 3.95 -17.13
N GLU A 341 -16.49 3.53 -15.96
CA GLU A 341 -15.69 3.61 -14.72
C GLU A 341 -14.27 3.03 -14.89
N GLY A 342 -14.06 1.98 -15.66
CA GLY A 342 -12.74 1.38 -15.91
C GLY A 342 -11.78 2.24 -16.74
N ARG A 343 -12.28 3.23 -17.49
CA ARG A 343 -11.45 4.30 -18.10
C ARG A 343 -10.93 5.28 -17.05
N TYR A 344 -11.64 5.39 -15.93
CA TYR A 344 -11.40 6.32 -14.83
C TYR A 344 -10.74 5.66 -13.60
N ARG A 345 -10.84 4.33 -13.47
CA ARG A 345 -10.08 3.48 -12.53
C ARG A 345 -8.64 3.31 -13.04
N GLY A 346 -7.87 4.39 -12.94
CA GLY A 346 -6.50 4.51 -13.48
C GLY A 346 -5.48 3.44 -13.01
N PRO A 347 -4.22 3.58 -13.45
CA PRO A 347 -3.15 2.61 -13.27
C PRO A 347 -3.03 1.96 -11.87
N ILE A 348 -2.48 0.75 -11.86
CA ILE A 348 -2.26 -0.06 -10.66
C ILE A 348 -0.77 -0.40 -10.54
N GLN A 349 -0.24 -0.23 -9.33
CA GLN A 349 1.07 -0.71 -8.96
C GLN A 349 1.01 -2.21 -8.68
N LEU A 350 1.82 -2.99 -9.40
CA LEU A 350 2.05 -4.41 -9.16
C LEU A 350 3.41 -4.55 -8.47
N GLN A 351 3.37 -4.94 -7.19
CA GLN A 351 4.57 -5.21 -6.41
C GLN A 351 5.12 -6.61 -6.70
N SER A 352 6.38 -6.83 -6.35
CA SER A 352 7.17 -8.01 -6.73
C SER A 352 6.51 -9.35 -6.38
N ASN A 353 5.70 -9.42 -5.31
CA ASN A 353 4.91 -10.58 -4.93
C ASN A 353 3.87 -10.95 -5.99
N ALA A 354 3.15 -9.95 -6.52
CA ALA A 354 2.14 -10.16 -7.55
C ALA A 354 2.76 -10.51 -8.91
N LEU A 355 3.85 -9.82 -9.30
CA LEU A 355 4.54 -10.11 -10.56
C LEU A 355 5.16 -11.53 -10.55
N ALA A 356 5.76 -11.95 -9.43
CA ALA A 356 6.25 -13.31 -9.27
C ALA A 356 5.11 -14.36 -9.33
N VAL A 357 3.92 -14.05 -8.79
CA VAL A 357 2.75 -14.91 -8.94
C VAL A 357 2.33 -15.03 -10.41
N LEU A 358 2.31 -13.93 -11.18
CA LEU A 358 1.99 -13.98 -12.61
C LEU A 358 2.97 -14.90 -13.36
N GLU A 359 4.28 -14.79 -13.13
CA GLU A 359 5.28 -15.70 -13.73
C GLU A 359 5.06 -17.17 -13.37
N ALA A 360 4.57 -17.46 -12.16
CA ALA A 360 4.26 -18.81 -11.70
C ALA A 360 2.88 -19.34 -12.17
N VAL A 361 2.04 -18.47 -12.75
CA VAL A 361 0.77 -18.83 -13.39
C VAL A 361 0.95 -19.01 -14.90
N ASP A 362 1.56 -18.03 -15.55
CA ASP A 362 1.74 -17.97 -17.00
C ASP A 362 2.88 -17.00 -17.36
N ALA A 363 4.01 -17.55 -17.79
CA ALA A 363 5.19 -16.73 -18.13
C ALA A 363 4.94 -15.75 -19.28
N ALA A 364 4.13 -16.11 -20.29
CA ALA A 364 3.88 -15.26 -21.46
C ALA A 364 2.93 -14.09 -21.12
N ALA A 365 1.90 -14.34 -20.30
CA ALA A 365 1.05 -13.28 -19.78
C ALA A 365 1.82 -12.37 -18.80
N ALA A 366 2.76 -12.94 -18.03
CA ALA A 366 3.64 -12.17 -17.15
C ALA A 366 4.62 -11.29 -17.95
N ASP A 367 5.22 -11.80 -19.02
CA ASP A 367 6.06 -11.03 -19.96
C ASP A 367 5.28 -9.85 -20.54
N GLU A 368 4.08 -10.07 -21.08
CA GLU A 368 3.24 -9.00 -21.65
C GLU A 368 2.84 -7.94 -20.59
N VAL A 369 2.58 -8.36 -19.33
CA VAL A 369 2.33 -7.42 -18.20
C VAL A 369 3.58 -6.66 -17.80
N MET A 370 4.77 -7.25 -17.89
CA MET A 370 6.02 -6.56 -17.56
C MET A 370 6.42 -5.58 -18.66
N ASP A 371 6.40 -6.00 -19.93
CA ASP A 371 6.73 -5.15 -21.08
C ASP A 371 5.78 -3.94 -21.22
N ALA A 372 4.51 -4.09 -20.82
CA ALA A 372 3.54 -3.00 -20.79
C ALA A 372 3.53 -2.19 -19.46
N GLY A 373 4.33 -2.57 -18.46
CA GLY A 373 4.39 -1.96 -17.14
C GLY A 373 5.64 -1.11 -16.94
N CYS A 374 5.46 0.17 -16.62
CA CYS A 374 6.55 1.07 -16.26
C CYS A 374 7.25 0.58 -14.99
N VAL A 375 8.59 0.47 -15.01
CA VAL A 375 9.37 0.10 -13.81
C VAL A 375 9.47 1.32 -12.91
N THR A 376 9.08 1.18 -11.64
CA THR A 376 9.27 2.23 -10.62
C THR A 376 10.03 1.71 -9.40
N GLY A 377 10.12 0.39 -9.23
CA GLY A 377 10.80 -0.24 -8.09
C GLY A 377 12.32 -0.14 -8.09
N ASP A 378 12.90 0.29 -9.22
CA ASP A 378 14.33 0.50 -9.52
C ASP A 378 14.83 1.92 -9.17
N ARG A 379 13.91 2.81 -8.77
CA ARG A 379 14.14 4.22 -8.46
C ARG A 379 13.83 4.52 -6.98
N VAL A 380 14.16 5.72 -6.53
CA VAL A 380 13.80 6.18 -5.18
C VAL A 380 12.29 6.29 -5.07
N ASN A 381 11.72 5.51 -4.15
CA ASN A 381 10.32 5.62 -3.75
C ASN A 381 10.27 6.15 -2.31
N GLY A 382 9.17 6.73 -1.82
CA GLY A 382 9.14 7.12 -0.40
C GLY A 382 8.04 8.06 0.07
N ILE A 383 8.31 8.68 1.22
CA ILE A 383 7.46 9.67 1.89
C ILE A 383 8.21 10.99 2.01
N VAL A 384 7.53 12.08 1.64
CA VAL A 384 7.99 13.47 1.76
C VAL A 384 7.02 14.30 2.62
N ASP A 385 7.50 15.44 3.10
CA ASP A 385 6.64 16.49 3.65
C ASP A 385 5.79 17.13 2.53
N GLY A 386 4.50 17.32 2.75
CA GLY A 386 3.60 17.91 1.75
C GLY A 386 3.80 19.40 1.53
N VAL A 387 4.32 20.13 2.53
CA VAL A 387 4.55 21.59 2.44
C VAL A 387 5.92 21.88 1.85
N SER A 388 6.99 21.30 2.42
CA SER A 388 8.36 21.58 1.97
C SER A 388 8.88 20.67 0.86
N GLY A 389 8.20 19.55 0.58
CA GLY A 389 8.67 18.51 -0.35
C GLY A 389 9.86 17.68 0.15
N SER A 390 10.40 17.97 1.33
CA SER A 390 11.63 17.33 1.86
C SER A 390 11.42 15.85 2.22
N TRP A 391 12.42 15.00 1.97
CA TRP A 391 12.34 13.56 2.25
C TRP A 391 12.23 13.24 3.75
N TYR A 392 11.16 12.57 4.13
CA TYR A 392 10.98 12.03 5.47
C TYR A 392 11.60 10.62 5.58
N ILE A 393 11.29 9.75 4.62
CA ILE A 393 11.90 8.41 4.46
C ILE A 393 11.88 8.01 2.99
N LYS A 394 12.97 7.38 2.52
CA LYS A 394 13.05 6.73 1.22
C LYS A 394 12.88 5.20 1.40
N PHE A 395 12.25 4.54 0.44
CA PHE A 395 11.91 3.12 0.43
C PHE A 395 12.72 2.38 -0.64
N ASP A 396 13.60 1.48 -0.22
CA ASP A 396 14.24 0.54 -1.13
C ASP A 396 13.25 -0.58 -1.49
N THR A 397 12.77 -0.52 -2.73
CA THR A 397 11.92 -1.54 -3.36
C THR A 397 12.70 -2.44 -4.31
N PHE A 398 13.97 -2.12 -4.59
CA PHE A 398 14.82 -2.84 -5.54
C PHE A 398 15.53 -4.00 -4.85
N THR A 399 16.33 -3.72 -3.82
CA THR A 399 17.17 -4.73 -3.16
C THR A 399 16.35 -5.90 -2.61
N PRO A 400 15.19 -5.70 -1.93
CA PRO A 400 14.38 -6.81 -1.44
C PRO A 400 13.74 -7.68 -2.53
N ALA A 401 13.65 -7.17 -3.77
CA ALA A 401 13.25 -7.95 -4.94
C ALA A 401 14.46 -8.68 -5.56
N ALA A 402 15.59 -7.97 -5.69
CA ALA A 402 16.84 -8.47 -6.25
C ALA A 402 17.41 -9.66 -5.46
N GLU A 403 17.55 -9.53 -4.13
CA GLU A 403 18.01 -10.58 -3.21
C GLU A 403 17.16 -11.86 -3.28
N ARG A 404 15.88 -11.72 -3.67
CA ARG A 404 14.89 -12.81 -3.71
C ARG A 404 14.62 -13.33 -5.13
N GLY A 405 15.29 -12.79 -6.15
CA GLY A 405 15.05 -13.15 -7.55
C GLY A 405 13.59 -12.91 -8.00
N LEU A 406 13.00 -11.78 -7.60
CA LEU A 406 11.63 -11.38 -7.95
C LEU A 406 11.62 -10.27 -9.00
N PRO A 407 10.56 -10.09 -9.81
CA PRO A 407 10.48 -8.98 -10.73
C PRO A 407 10.42 -7.65 -9.97
N VAL A 408 11.04 -6.61 -10.51
CA VAL A 408 11.02 -5.28 -9.89
C VAL A 408 9.61 -4.69 -9.98
N THR A 409 9.21 -3.92 -8.97
CA THR A 409 7.87 -3.33 -8.87
C THR A 409 7.57 -2.42 -10.07
N ARG A 410 6.37 -2.58 -10.66
CA ARG A 410 5.93 -1.88 -11.87
C ARG A 410 4.57 -1.21 -11.66
N VAL A 411 4.25 -0.24 -12.52
CA VAL A 411 2.93 0.39 -12.61
C VAL A 411 2.38 0.20 -14.02
N ILE A 412 1.16 -0.32 -14.12
CA ILE A 412 0.53 -0.67 -15.39
C ILE A 412 -0.89 -0.11 -15.48
N SER A 413 -1.33 0.24 -16.69
CA SER A 413 -2.75 0.49 -16.98
C SER A 413 -3.61 -0.72 -16.58
N ARG A 414 -4.60 -0.48 -15.73
CA ARG A 414 -5.55 -1.51 -15.26
C ARG A 414 -6.29 -2.18 -16.42
N MET A 415 -6.64 -1.40 -17.45
CA MET A 415 -7.25 -1.90 -18.68
C MET A 415 -6.31 -2.88 -19.40
N THR A 416 -5.03 -2.54 -19.55
CA THR A 416 -4.04 -3.41 -20.20
C THR A 416 -3.88 -4.71 -19.42
N LEU A 417 -3.67 -4.63 -18.11
CA LEU A 417 -3.56 -5.82 -17.24
C LEU A 417 -4.78 -6.76 -17.37
N GLN A 418 -5.99 -6.22 -17.31
CA GLN A 418 -7.21 -7.04 -17.45
C GLN A 418 -7.37 -7.61 -18.87
N GLN A 419 -6.98 -6.87 -19.93
CA GLN A 419 -7.01 -7.38 -21.30
C GLN A 419 -5.99 -8.50 -21.55
N THR A 420 -4.75 -8.36 -21.05
CA THR A 420 -3.71 -9.39 -21.12
C THR A 420 -4.16 -10.67 -20.39
N LEU A 421 -4.70 -10.52 -19.17
CA LEU A 421 -5.23 -11.65 -18.41
C LEU A 421 -6.45 -12.29 -19.09
N ALA A 422 -7.38 -11.52 -19.63
CA ALA A 422 -8.54 -12.05 -20.34
C ALA A 422 -8.14 -12.82 -21.62
N ARG A 423 -7.22 -12.27 -22.43
CA ARG A 423 -6.65 -12.98 -23.58
C ARG A 423 -5.97 -14.29 -23.20
N ALA A 424 -5.25 -14.32 -22.07
CA ALA A 424 -4.59 -15.52 -21.57
C ALA A 424 -5.57 -16.58 -21.02
N VAL A 425 -6.68 -16.15 -20.40
CA VAL A 425 -7.79 -17.03 -19.99
C VAL A 425 -8.50 -17.61 -21.22
N GLY A 426 -8.69 -16.80 -22.26
CA GLY A 426 -9.42 -17.14 -23.48
C GLY A 426 -10.90 -16.76 -23.40
N ASP A 427 -11.40 -16.14 -24.48
CA ASP A 427 -12.77 -15.64 -24.59
C ASP A 427 -13.83 -16.75 -24.45
N ASP A 428 -13.45 -18.01 -24.72
CA ASP A 428 -14.27 -19.21 -24.54
C ASP A 428 -14.72 -19.44 -23.09
N ALA A 429 -13.94 -18.95 -22.12
CA ALA A 429 -14.19 -19.09 -20.70
C ALA A 429 -14.68 -17.81 -20.01
N ILE A 430 -15.00 -16.75 -20.76
CA ILE A 430 -15.48 -15.47 -20.21
C ILE A 430 -16.84 -15.11 -20.83
N LEU A 431 -17.90 -15.31 -20.06
CA LEU A 431 -19.22 -14.83 -20.42
C LEU A 431 -19.43 -13.43 -19.85
N ASN A 432 -19.45 -12.43 -20.74
CA ASN A 432 -19.82 -11.05 -20.43
C ASN A 432 -21.34 -10.93 -20.16
N GLU A 433 -21.81 -9.75 -19.73
CA GLU A 433 -23.23 -9.44 -19.52
C GLU A 433 -23.91 -10.49 -18.63
N SER A 434 -23.17 -10.96 -17.62
CA SER A 434 -23.51 -12.10 -16.78
C SER A 434 -23.35 -11.77 -15.30
N HIS A 435 -24.20 -10.86 -14.82
CA HIS A 435 -24.25 -10.43 -13.43
C HIS A 435 -24.86 -11.50 -12.53
N VAL A 436 -24.01 -12.22 -11.79
CA VAL A 436 -24.44 -13.18 -10.75
C VAL A 436 -25.07 -12.40 -9.60
N VAL A 437 -26.33 -12.71 -9.27
CA VAL A 437 -27.08 -12.05 -8.19
C VAL A 437 -27.35 -12.95 -6.99
N ASP A 438 -27.39 -14.27 -7.19
CA ASP A 438 -27.62 -15.25 -6.12
C ASP A 438 -27.04 -16.64 -6.48
N PHE A 439 -27.10 -17.61 -5.56
CA PHE A 439 -26.71 -19.00 -5.82
C PHE A 439 -27.47 -20.02 -4.95
N GLU A 440 -27.53 -21.26 -5.44
CA GLU A 440 -28.00 -22.45 -4.71
C GLU A 440 -26.84 -23.45 -4.56
N ASP A 441 -26.54 -23.94 -3.34
CA ASP A 441 -25.54 -24.98 -3.06
C ASP A 441 -26.24 -26.18 -2.39
N ASP A 442 -26.28 -27.33 -3.07
CA ASP A 442 -26.93 -28.55 -2.58
C ASP A 442 -25.95 -29.50 -1.84
N GLY A 443 -24.66 -29.12 -1.74
CA GLY A 443 -23.59 -29.93 -1.16
C GLY A 443 -22.92 -30.91 -2.13
N SER A 444 -23.51 -31.16 -3.30
CA SER A 444 -22.94 -31.93 -4.42
C SER A 444 -22.58 -31.04 -5.62
N LYS A 445 -23.38 -30.01 -5.88
CA LYS A 445 -23.24 -28.99 -6.92
C LYS A 445 -23.60 -27.60 -6.38
N VAL A 446 -23.22 -26.58 -7.14
CA VAL A 446 -23.65 -25.20 -6.95
C VAL A 446 -24.17 -24.62 -8.26
N THR A 447 -25.33 -23.97 -8.21
CA THR A 447 -25.90 -23.22 -9.32
C THR A 447 -25.78 -21.72 -9.07
N ALA A 448 -25.04 -21.01 -9.91
CA ALA A 448 -25.06 -19.55 -9.96
C ALA A 448 -26.29 -19.05 -10.74
N ILE A 449 -26.93 -18.00 -10.24
CA ILE A 449 -28.15 -17.39 -10.80
C ILE A 449 -27.82 -15.97 -11.27
N LEU A 450 -28.11 -15.67 -12.54
CA LEU A 450 -27.91 -14.35 -13.13
C LEU A 450 -29.14 -13.44 -12.95
N GLU A 451 -28.92 -12.13 -13.06
CA GLU A 451 -29.96 -11.09 -12.97
C GLU A 451 -31.11 -11.26 -13.98
N ASP A 452 -30.84 -11.88 -15.13
CA ASP A 452 -31.83 -12.22 -16.16
C ASP A 452 -32.47 -13.61 -16.00
N GLY A 453 -32.16 -14.31 -14.91
CA GLY A 453 -32.69 -15.65 -14.61
C GLY A 453 -31.96 -16.82 -15.28
N ARG A 454 -30.91 -16.58 -16.09
CA ARG A 454 -30.04 -17.69 -16.56
C ARG A 454 -29.37 -18.37 -15.36
N ARG A 455 -29.23 -19.70 -15.44
CA ARG A 455 -28.66 -20.56 -14.38
C ARG A 455 -27.46 -21.33 -14.91
N PHE A 456 -26.38 -21.39 -14.13
CA PHE A 456 -25.14 -22.09 -14.48
C PHE A 456 -24.73 -23.03 -13.34
N GLU A 457 -24.63 -24.33 -13.60
CA GLU A 457 -24.19 -25.34 -12.62
C GLU A 457 -22.67 -25.58 -12.68
N GLY A 458 -22.04 -25.79 -11.52
CA GLY A 458 -20.66 -26.23 -11.36
C GLY A 458 -20.42 -27.00 -10.06
N ASP A 459 -19.20 -27.47 -9.85
CA ASP A 459 -18.76 -28.15 -8.62
C ASP A 459 -18.32 -27.16 -7.52
N LEU A 460 -17.98 -25.93 -7.91
CA LEU A 460 -17.45 -24.84 -7.10
C LEU A 460 -17.88 -23.48 -7.67
N LEU A 461 -18.22 -22.53 -6.81
CA LEU A 461 -18.42 -21.11 -7.13
C LEU A 461 -17.41 -20.23 -6.37
N VAL A 462 -16.76 -19.32 -7.09
CA VAL A 462 -15.80 -18.34 -6.55
C VAL A 462 -16.35 -16.94 -6.75
N GLY A 463 -16.70 -16.26 -5.66
CA GLY A 463 -17.09 -14.84 -5.68
C GLY A 463 -15.87 -13.93 -5.71
N ALA A 464 -15.52 -13.42 -6.89
CA ALA A 464 -14.50 -12.41 -7.15
C ALA A 464 -15.13 -11.03 -7.50
N ASP A 465 -16.40 -10.85 -7.15
CA ASP A 465 -17.32 -9.75 -7.49
C ASP A 465 -17.15 -8.47 -6.64
N GLY A 466 -15.97 -8.32 -6.02
CA GLY A 466 -15.51 -7.08 -5.41
C GLY A 466 -16.15 -6.68 -4.06
N ILE A 467 -15.86 -5.46 -3.61
CA ILE A 467 -16.30 -4.91 -2.31
C ILE A 467 -17.84 -4.91 -2.12
N TRP A 468 -18.61 -4.88 -3.22
CA TRP A 468 -20.08 -4.92 -3.22
C TRP A 468 -20.66 -6.31 -3.53
N SER A 469 -19.86 -7.36 -3.35
CA SER A 469 -20.16 -8.76 -3.69
C SER A 469 -21.57 -9.22 -3.29
N LYS A 470 -22.29 -9.77 -4.28
CA LYS A 470 -23.58 -10.45 -4.13
C LYS A 470 -23.37 -11.83 -3.52
N VAL A 471 -22.36 -12.57 -3.98
CA VAL A 471 -22.02 -13.91 -3.45
C VAL A 471 -21.73 -13.84 -1.94
N ARG A 472 -21.01 -12.80 -1.49
CA ARG A 472 -20.77 -12.53 -0.07
C ARG A 472 -22.06 -12.23 0.70
N LYS A 473 -23.00 -11.49 0.09
CA LYS A 473 -24.29 -11.15 0.71
C LYS A 473 -25.17 -12.39 0.91
N THR A 474 -25.21 -13.31 -0.06
CA THR A 474 -25.91 -14.59 0.10
C THR A 474 -25.22 -15.49 1.13
N LEU A 475 -23.88 -15.56 1.13
CA LEU A 475 -23.10 -16.37 2.09
C LEU A 475 -23.28 -15.98 3.56
N PHE A 476 -23.26 -14.67 3.86
CA PHE A 476 -23.12 -14.15 5.23
C PHE A 476 -24.18 -13.12 5.64
N GLY A 477 -25.18 -12.88 4.79
CA GLY A 477 -26.16 -11.82 4.99
C GLY A 477 -25.63 -10.43 4.62
N HIS A 478 -26.45 -9.42 4.88
CA HIS A 478 -26.12 -8.03 4.57
C HIS A 478 -25.19 -7.42 5.62
N SER A 479 -24.05 -6.88 5.16
CA SER A 479 -23.20 -5.99 5.96
C SER A 479 -22.52 -5.00 5.02
N ASP A 480 -22.66 -3.70 5.28
CA ASP A 480 -22.07 -2.66 4.44
C ASP A 480 -20.54 -2.62 4.50
N ALA A 481 -19.95 -1.88 3.55
CA ALA A 481 -18.53 -1.56 3.60
C ALA A 481 -18.30 -0.38 4.55
N THR A 482 -17.21 -0.39 5.30
CA THR A 482 -16.90 0.66 6.26
C THR A 482 -16.27 1.84 5.52
N TYR A 483 -16.87 3.03 5.66
CA TYR A 483 -16.24 4.25 5.15
C TYR A 483 -14.93 4.52 5.89
N SER A 484 -13.87 4.83 5.16
CA SER A 484 -12.52 4.99 5.69
C SER A 484 -12.25 6.35 6.33
N GLY A 485 -13.20 7.29 6.24
CA GLY A 485 -13.04 8.67 6.71
C GLY A 485 -12.27 9.57 5.73
N TYR A 486 -12.11 9.16 4.48
CA TYR A 486 -11.41 9.92 3.44
C TYR A 486 -12.09 9.83 2.08
N THR A 487 -12.29 11.01 1.50
CA THR A 487 -12.55 11.18 0.07
C THR A 487 -11.21 11.18 -0.66
N CYS A 488 -11.18 10.56 -1.84
CA CYS A 488 -10.05 10.47 -2.72
C CYS A 488 -10.39 11.11 -4.07
N TYR A 489 -9.64 12.12 -4.46
CA TYR A 489 -9.63 12.63 -5.83
C TYR A 489 -8.48 11.94 -6.58
N THR A 490 -8.68 11.58 -7.85
CA THR A 490 -7.61 11.00 -8.67
C THR A 490 -7.54 11.64 -10.04
N GLY A 491 -6.32 11.75 -10.57
CA GLY A 491 -6.05 12.24 -11.91
C GLY A 491 -4.84 11.55 -12.55
N ILE A 492 -4.64 11.84 -13.84
CA ILE A 492 -3.44 11.47 -14.60
C ILE A 492 -3.03 12.74 -15.36
N ALA A 493 -1.86 13.27 -15.05
CA ALA A 493 -1.31 14.46 -15.69
C ALA A 493 -0.43 14.08 -16.88
N ASP A 494 -0.50 14.86 -17.96
CA ASP A 494 0.50 14.87 -19.03
C ASP A 494 1.68 15.75 -18.60
N PHE A 495 2.47 15.20 -17.68
CA PHE A 495 3.53 15.90 -16.95
C PHE A 495 4.70 14.96 -16.67
N VAL A 496 5.93 15.46 -16.86
CA VAL A 496 7.17 14.72 -16.60
C VAL A 496 8.01 15.49 -15.57
N PRO A 497 8.07 15.02 -14.31
CA PRO A 497 8.91 15.62 -13.27
C PRO A 497 10.40 15.66 -13.64
N PRO A 498 11.17 16.68 -13.22
CA PRO A 498 12.62 16.75 -13.47
C PRO A 498 13.44 15.61 -12.85
N ASP A 499 12.87 14.89 -11.88
CA ASP A 499 13.48 13.77 -11.16
C ASP A 499 12.90 12.41 -11.60
N ILE A 500 12.22 12.33 -12.75
CA ILE A 500 11.56 11.10 -13.20
C ILE A 500 12.54 9.91 -13.29
N ASP A 501 13.77 10.12 -13.76
CA ASP A 501 14.79 9.06 -13.89
C ASP A 501 15.37 8.58 -12.53
N THR A 502 15.10 9.29 -11.43
CA THR A 502 15.61 8.97 -10.09
C THR A 502 14.52 8.68 -9.06
N VAL A 503 13.26 9.10 -9.31
CA VAL A 503 12.12 8.97 -8.39
C VAL A 503 10.93 8.31 -9.08
N GLY A 504 10.48 7.16 -8.57
CA GLY A 504 9.33 6.43 -9.11
C GLY A 504 7.98 6.78 -8.47
N TYR A 505 7.98 7.05 -7.15
CA TYR A 505 6.75 7.16 -6.34
C TYR A 505 6.97 8.01 -5.07
N ARG A 506 6.03 8.91 -4.78
CA ARG A 506 6.03 9.75 -3.56
C ARG A 506 4.68 9.76 -2.84
N VAL A 507 4.74 9.74 -1.51
CA VAL A 507 3.61 10.07 -0.62
C VAL A 507 3.92 11.37 0.11
N PHE A 508 3.15 12.41 -0.14
CA PHE A 508 3.27 13.74 0.45
C PHE A 508 2.34 13.84 1.67
N LEU A 509 2.89 14.06 2.87
CA LEU A 509 2.10 14.07 4.11
C LEU A 509 1.73 15.48 4.58
N GLY A 510 0.48 15.61 5.03
CA GLY A 510 -0.03 16.81 5.70
C GLY A 510 -1.03 16.45 6.80
N HIS A 511 -1.52 17.47 7.51
CA HIS A 511 -2.48 17.22 8.58
C HIS A 511 -3.89 17.03 7.99
N LYS A 512 -4.55 15.91 8.33
CA LYS A 512 -5.87 15.47 7.81
C LYS A 512 -5.94 15.13 6.31
N GLN A 513 -4.86 15.31 5.54
CA GLN A 513 -4.84 15.08 4.10
C GLN A 513 -3.45 14.65 3.62
N TYR A 514 -3.39 13.89 2.54
CA TYR A 514 -2.13 13.44 1.93
C TYR A 514 -2.29 13.28 0.42
N PHE A 515 -1.20 13.45 -0.31
CA PHE A 515 -1.15 13.31 -1.77
C PHE A 515 -0.20 12.17 -2.14
N VAL A 516 -0.43 11.50 -3.26
CA VAL A 516 0.42 10.42 -3.79
C VAL A 516 0.65 10.67 -5.26
N SER A 517 1.89 10.56 -5.73
CA SER A 517 2.22 10.59 -7.16
C SER A 517 3.07 9.38 -7.56
N SER A 518 2.88 8.91 -8.79
CA SER A 518 3.61 7.78 -9.38
C SER A 518 3.86 8.01 -10.87
N ASP A 519 5.05 7.63 -11.34
CA ASP A 519 5.30 7.38 -12.75
C ASP A 519 4.36 6.25 -13.23
N VAL A 520 3.83 6.39 -14.46
CA VAL A 520 3.06 5.35 -15.16
C VAL A 520 3.56 5.13 -16.60
N GLY A 521 4.70 5.72 -16.97
CA GLY A 521 5.30 5.68 -18.29
C GLY A 521 4.69 6.64 -19.30
N ALA A 522 5.25 6.64 -20.51
CA ALA A 522 4.76 7.39 -21.67
C ALA A 522 4.55 8.91 -21.43
N GLY A 523 5.34 9.51 -20.54
CA GLY A 523 5.28 10.95 -20.22
C GLY A 523 4.14 11.36 -19.29
N LYS A 524 3.54 10.41 -18.55
CA LYS A 524 2.39 10.66 -17.68
C LYS A 524 2.68 10.34 -16.21
N MET A 525 2.07 11.11 -15.32
CA MET A 525 2.08 10.88 -13.87
C MET A 525 0.66 10.63 -13.37
N GLN A 526 0.44 9.52 -12.67
CA GLN A 526 -0.80 9.33 -11.91
C GLN A 526 -0.69 9.98 -10.54
N TRP A 527 -1.79 10.54 -10.04
CA TRP A 527 -1.87 11.00 -8.66
C TRP A 527 -3.19 10.68 -7.96
N TYR A 528 -3.12 10.69 -6.63
CA TYR A 528 -4.24 10.49 -5.71
C TYR A 528 -4.15 11.53 -4.59
N ALA A 529 -5.18 12.37 -4.44
CA ALA A 529 -5.30 13.35 -3.38
C ALA A 529 -6.36 12.89 -2.37
N PHE A 530 -5.99 12.72 -1.11
CA PHE A 530 -6.90 12.22 -0.06
C PHE A 530 -7.17 13.31 0.97
N HIS A 531 -8.44 13.61 1.22
CA HIS A 531 -8.88 14.64 2.18
C HIS A 531 -9.88 14.06 3.17
N LYS A 532 -9.82 14.50 4.43
CA LYS A 532 -10.75 14.06 5.48
C LYS A 532 -12.09 14.79 5.37
N GLU A 533 -13.04 14.14 4.73
CA GLU A 533 -14.40 14.62 4.48
C GLU A 533 -15.42 13.54 4.92
N GLU A 534 -16.70 13.91 5.04
CA GLU A 534 -17.78 12.92 5.18
C GLU A 534 -18.12 12.27 3.83
N ALA A 535 -18.68 11.06 3.85
CA ALA A 535 -19.02 10.33 2.64
C ALA A 535 -20.24 10.91 1.92
N GLY A 536 -20.30 10.76 0.58
CA GLY A 536 -21.44 11.15 -0.25
C GLY A 536 -21.43 12.61 -0.71
N GLY A 537 -20.35 13.36 -0.46
CA GLY A 537 -20.17 14.73 -0.96
C GLY A 537 -20.07 14.81 -2.49
N THR A 538 -20.36 16.00 -3.03
CA THR A 538 -20.33 16.32 -4.46
C THR A 538 -19.68 17.68 -4.68
N ASP A 539 -18.81 17.77 -5.69
CA ASP A 539 -18.21 19.04 -6.11
C ASP A 539 -19.13 19.79 -7.09
N PRO A 540 -18.96 21.12 -7.26
CA PRO A 540 -19.56 21.85 -8.37
C PRO A 540 -19.11 21.30 -9.72
N GLU A 541 -19.96 21.45 -10.75
CA GLU A 541 -19.56 21.15 -12.12
C GLU A 541 -18.37 22.03 -12.52
N ASN A 542 -17.30 21.38 -12.99
CA ASN A 542 -15.98 21.97 -13.30
C ASN A 542 -15.23 22.65 -12.12
N GLY A 543 -15.64 22.41 -10.87
CA GLY A 543 -15.01 23.00 -9.68
C GLY A 543 -13.93 22.16 -8.99
N LYS A 544 -13.55 20.98 -9.51
CA LYS A 544 -12.69 20.02 -8.77
C LYS A 544 -11.24 20.49 -8.68
N LYS A 545 -10.67 21.04 -9.77
CA LYS A 545 -9.32 21.62 -9.78
C LYS A 545 -9.21 22.80 -8.83
N GLU A 546 -10.18 23.72 -8.86
CA GLU A 546 -10.22 24.89 -7.96
C GLU A 546 -10.25 24.46 -6.50
N ARG A 547 -11.21 23.60 -6.12
CA ARG A 547 -11.32 23.00 -4.78
C ARG A 547 -10.05 22.26 -4.35
N LEU A 548 -9.36 21.57 -5.26
CA LEU A 548 -8.09 20.91 -4.94
C LEU A 548 -6.95 21.92 -4.72
N LEU A 549 -6.89 23.01 -5.48
CA LEU A 549 -5.91 24.08 -5.26
C LEU A 549 -6.18 24.83 -3.95
N GLU A 550 -7.44 24.96 -3.51
CA GLU A 550 -7.79 25.44 -2.17
C GLU A 550 -7.32 24.46 -1.07
N ILE A 551 -7.67 23.18 -1.18
CA ILE A 551 -7.34 22.14 -0.18
C ILE A 551 -5.82 21.99 -0.04
N PHE A 552 -5.09 21.97 -1.15
CA PHE A 552 -3.64 21.81 -1.20
C PHE A 552 -2.89 23.14 -1.28
N ASN A 553 -3.52 24.27 -0.94
CA ASN A 553 -2.86 25.57 -0.89
C ASN A 553 -1.63 25.56 0.04
N GLY A 554 -0.52 26.13 -0.43
CA GLY A 554 0.77 26.14 0.28
C GLY A 554 1.51 24.80 0.31
N TRP A 555 1.10 23.81 -0.49
CA TRP A 555 1.87 22.58 -0.70
C TRP A 555 2.99 22.78 -1.73
N CYS A 556 3.96 21.87 -1.75
CA CYS A 556 5.11 21.97 -2.64
C CYS A 556 4.74 21.84 -4.12
N ASP A 557 5.55 22.45 -4.99
CA ASP A 557 5.26 22.65 -6.42
C ASP A 557 4.94 21.33 -7.15
N ASN A 558 5.54 20.21 -6.75
CA ASN A 558 5.23 18.88 -7.28
C ASN A 558 3.74 18.50 -7.18
N VAL A 559 3.03 18.94 -6.13
CA VAL A 559 1.59 18.66 -5.94
C VAL A 559 0.75 19.65 -6.75
N ILE A 560 1.09 20.95 -6.68
CA ILE A 560 0.38 22.02 -7.37
C ILE A 560 0.47 21.88 -8.89
N ASP A 561 1.66 21.61 -9.43
CA ASP A 561 1.89 21.49 -10.87
C ASP A 561 1.20 20.23 -11.44
N LEU A 562 1.10 19.13 -10.67
CA LEU A 562 0.32 17.95 -11.06
C LEU A 562 -1.20 18.20 -11.10
N ILE A 563 -1.73 18.96 -10.13
CA ILE A 563 -3.15 19.36 -10.12
C ILE A 563 -3.45 20.29 -11.31
N ASN A 564 -2.56 21.25 -11.58
CA ASN A 564 -2.69 22.16 -12.71
C ASN A 564 -2.63 21.44 -14.07
N ALA A 565 -1.67 20.52 -14.25
CA ALA A 565 -1.43 19.77 -15.49
C ALA A 565 -2.39 18.57 -15.72
N THR A 566 -3.49 18.48 -14.96
CA THR A 566 -4.56 17.49 -15.16
C THR A 566 -5.83 18.19 -15.63
N GLU A 567 -6.47 17.74 -16.71
CA GLU A 567 -7.73 18.33 -17.16
C GLU A 567 -8.88 18.11 -16.15
N GLU A 568 -9.78 19.07 -16.03
CA GLU A 568 -10.85 19.08 -15.01
C GLU A 568 -11.77 17.86 -15.10
N GLU A 569 -12.09 17.43 -16.33
CA GLU A 569 -12.91 16.25 -16.62
C GLU A 569 -12.15 14.92 -16.40
N ALA A 570 -10.83 14.99 -16.20
CA ALA A 570 -10.00 13.85 -15.79
C ALA A 570 -9.83 13.74 -14.27
N ILE A 571 -10.27 14.74 -13.49
CA ILE A 571 -10.26 14.72 -12.01
C ILE A 571 -11.54 14.06 -11.49
N LEU A 572 -11.37 13.03 -10.66
CA LEU A 572 -12.44 12.12 -10.23
C LEU A 572 -12.53 12.03 -8.70
N ARG A 573 -13.63 12.51 -8.10
CA ARG A 573 -13.95 12.31 -6.68
C ARG A 573 -14.51 10.90 -6.44
N ARG A 574 -14.05 10.21 -5.39
CA ARG A 574 -14.65 8.96 -4.87
C ARG A 574 -14.37 8.78 -3.38
N ASP A 575 -15.32 8.19 -2.66
CA ASP A 575 -15.14 7.89 -1.24
C ASP A 575 -14.49 6.52 -1.03
N ILE A 576 -13.57 6.40 -0.07
CA ILE A 576 -12.80 5.17 0.17
C ILE A 576 -13.52 4.30 1.20
N TYR A 577 -13.78 3.04 0.83
CA TYR A 577 -14.40 2.03 1.69
C TYR A 577 -13.49 0.81 1.83
N ASP A 578 -13.56 0.15 2.99
CA ASP A 578 -12.90 -1.14 3.25
C ASP A 578 -13.87 -2.11 3.97
N ARG A 579 -13.38 -3.31 4.32
CA ARG A 579 -14.16 -4.32 5.06
C ARG A 579 -13.33 -4.95 6.18
N PRO A 580 -13.79 -4.92 7.45
CA PRO A 580 -13.12 -5.62 8.55
C PRO A 580 -12.80 -7.09 8.21
N PRO A 581 -11.57 -7.57 8.45
CA PRO A 581 -11.15 -8.92 8.05
C PRO A 581 -12.04 -10.03 8.65
N THR A 582 -12.51 -10.93 7.80
CA THR A 582 -13.34 -12.08 8.19
C THR A 582 -12.49 -13.33 8.51
N LEU A 583 -12.98 -14.12 9.47
CA LEU A 583 -12.45 -15.45 9.80
C LEU A 583 -13.12 -16.60 9.03
N ASN A 584 -14.13 -16.28 8.20
CA ASN A 584 -14.83 -17.19 7.28
C ASN A 584 -14.89 -16.57 5.89
N TRP A 585 -14.28 -17.24 4.90
CA TRP A 585 -14.18 -16.82 3.50
C TRP A 585 -15.16 -17.56 2.58
N GLY A 586 -15.73 -18.67 3.05
CA GLY A 586 -16.63 -19.52 2.28
C GLY A 586 -17.35 -20.55 3.14
N LYS A 587 -18.37 -21.18 2.54
CA LYS A 587 -19.25 -22.21 3.11
C LYS A 587 -19.61 -23.19 1.99
N GLY A 588 -19.62 -24.49 2.30
CA GLY A 588 -19.98 -25.53 1.32
C GLY A 588 -19.09 -25.48 0.08
N ARG A 589 -19.71 -25.36 -1.10
CA ARG A 589 -19.06 -25.28 -2.40
C ARG A 589 -18.86 -23.84 -2.90
N VAL A 590 -18.93 -22.86 -2.01
CA VAL A 590 -18.79 -21.44 -2.35
C VAL A 590 -17.70 -20.78 -1.52
N THR A 591 -16.77 -20.11 -2.20
CA THR A 591 -15.71 -19.30 -1.58
C THR A 591 -15.67 -17.90 -2.18
N LEU A 592 -14.99 -17.00 -1.49
CA LEU A 592 -14.72 -15.63 -1.92
C LEU A 592 -13.21 -15.42 -2.16
N LEU A 593 -12.87 -14.39 -2.94
CA LEU A 593 -11.50 -14.08 -3.36
C LEU A 593 -11.29 -12.57 -3.57
N GLY A 594 -10.17 -12.03 -3.09
CA GLY A 594 -9.85 -10.61 -3.24
C GLY A 594 -10.80 -9.68 -2.48
N ASP A 595 -11.21 -8.58 -3.11
CA ASP A 595 -12.03 -7.52 -2.49
C ASP A 595 -13.39 -7.99 -1.94
N SER A 596 -13.94 -9.11 -2.41
CA SER A 596 -15.17 -9.70 -1.84
C SER A 596 -14.95 -10.28 -0.43
N VAL A 597 -13.70 -10.63 -0.08
CA VAL A 597 -13.27 -11.01 1.26
C VAL A 597 -12.75 -9.79 2.03
N HIS A 598 -11.76 -9.10 1.45
CA HIS A 598 -10.78 -8.31 2.21
C HIS A 598 -10.45 -6.95 1.58
N ALA A 599 -11.41 -6.34 0.88
CA ALA A 599 -11.28 -4.98 0.36
C ALA A 599 -10.70 -4.03 1.42
N MET A 600 -9.59 -3.39 1.08
CA MET A 600 -8.72 -2.69 2.01
C MET A 600 -8.37 -1.29 1.52
N GLN A 601 -7.97 -0.42 2.45
CA GLN A 601 -7.50 0.93 2.13
C GLN A 601 -6.26 0.88 1.20
N PRO A 602 -6.14 1.81 0.23
CA PRO A 602 -5.14 1.72 -0.84
C PRO A 602 -3.69 1.99 -0.39
N ASN A 603 -3.48 2.37 0.87
CA ASN A 603 -2.25 2.97 1.42
C ASN A 603 -0.98 2.12 1.39
N LEU A 604 -1.05 0.86 0.91
CA LEU A 604 0.11 0.00 0.66
C LEU A 604 0.21 -0.52 -0.79
N GLY A 605 -0.73 -0.13 -1.68
CA GLY A 605 -0.82 -0.67 -3.05
C GLY A 605 -1.16 -2.17 -3.16
N GLN A 606 -1.40 -2.85 -2.03
CA GLN A 606 -1.41 -4.32 -1.99
C GLN A 606 -2.75 -5.00 -2.28
N GLY A 607 -3.91 -4.33 -2.26
CA GLY A 607 -5.22 -5.00 -2.44
C GLY A 607 -5.31 -5.88 -3.70
N GLY A 608 -4.93 -5.32 -4.87
CA GLY A 608 -4.85 -6.10 -6.11
C GLY A 608 -3.76 -7.17 -6.09
N CYS A 609 -2.62 -6.91 -5.45
CA CYS A 609 -1.53 -7.88 -5.31
C CYS A 609 -1.95 -9.09 -4.45
N MET A 610 -2.73 -8.86 -3.39
CA MET A 610 -3.29 -9.91 -2.54
C MET A 610 -4.35 -10.73 -3.28
N ALA A 611 -5.19 -10.11 -4.11
CA ALA A 611 -6.15 -10.83 -4.97
C ALA A 611 -5.46 -11.69 -6.05
N ILE A 612 -4.29 -11.28 -6.54
CA ILE A 612 -3.43 -12.07 -7.45
C ILE A 612 -2.85 -13.28 -6.70
N GLU A 613 -2.24 -13.09 -5.53
CA GLU A 613 -1.75 -14.18 -4.67
C GLU A 613 -2.86 -15.17 -4.27
N ASP A 614 -4.08 -14.69 -4.01
CA ASP A 614 -5.25 -15.52 -3.68
C ASP A 614 -5.59 -16.48 -4.83
N GLY A 615 -5.65 -15.97 -6.07
CA GLY A 615 -6.00 -16.77 -7.25
C GLY A 615 -5.03 -17.91 -7.51
N TYR A 616 -3.73 -17.66 -7.34
CA TYR A 616 -2.73 -18.73 -7.39
C TYR A 616 -2.90 -19.74 -6.24
N GLN A 617 -3.09 -19.29 -5.00
CA GLN A 617 -3.22 -20.21 -3.86
C GLN A 617 -4.48 -21.08 -3.93
N LEU A 618 -5.62 -20.52 -4.35
CA LEU A 618 -6.86 -21.28 -4.54
C LEU A 618 -6.68 -22.35 -5.63
N ALA A 619 -6.10 -21.99 -6.77
CA ALA A 619 -5.80 -22.93 -7.84
C ALA A 619 -4.77 -24.01 -7.43
N VAL A 620 -3.82 -23.69 -6.54
CA VAL A 620 -2.90 -24.67 -5.94
C VAL A 620 -3.65 -25.65 -5.02
N GLU A 621 -4.54 -25.18 -4.14
CA GLU A 621 -5.25 -26.07 -3.22
C GLU A 621 -6.28 -26.98 -3.91
N LEU A 622 -6.92 -26.50 -4.98
CA LEU A 622 -7.76 -27.32 -5.84
C LEU A 622 -6.94 -28.42 -6.54
N GLU A 623 -5.73 -28.12 -7.02
CA GLU A 623 -4.85 -29.13 -7.62
C GLU A 623 -4.35 -30.15 -6.59
N ASN A 624 -3.99 -29.70 -5.39
CA ASN A 624 -3.62 -30.60 -4.29
C ASN A 624 -4.77 -31.58 -3.97
N ALA A 625 -6.02 -31.08 -3.92
CA ALA A 625 -7.21 -31.90 -3.71
C ALA A 625 -7.51 -32.84 -4.90
N TRP A 626 -7.30 -32.37 -6.12
CA TRP A 626 -7.44 -33.20 -7.32
C TRP A 626 -6.48 -34.39 -7.30
N GLN A 627 -5.18 -34.13 -7.09
CA GLN A 627 -4.13 -35.14 -7.11
C GLN A 627 -4.33 -36.18 -6.00
N GLU A 628 -4.78 -35.77 -4.80
CA GLU A 628 -5.12 -36.74 -3.76
C GLU A 628 -6.38 -37.56 -4.11
N SER A 629 -7.37 -36.98 -4.82
CA SER A 629 -8.53 -37.75 -5.32
C SER A 629 -8.19 -38.74 -6.44
N VAL A 630 -7.13 -38.48 -7.22
CA VAL A 630 -6.58 -39.42 -8.21
C VAL A 630 -5.81 -40.54 -7.49
N LYS A 631 -4.93 -40.17 -6.56
CA LYS A 631 -4.08 -41.07 -5.77
C LYS A 631 -4.86 -42.03 -4.86
N THR A 632 -5.97 -41.58 -4.29
CA THR A 632 -6.83 -42.37 -3.39
C THR A 632 -8.05 -42.99 -4.07
N GLY A 633 -8.35 -42.60 -5.31
CA GLY A 633 -9.58 -42.96 -6.03
C GLY A 633 -10.86 -42.26 -5.52
N THR A 634 -10.81 -41.55 -4.38
CA THR A 634 -11.98 -40.91 -3.74
C THR A 634 -12.53 -39.71 -4.53
N PRO A 635 -13.73 -39.19 -4.22
CA PRO A 635 -14.18 -37.89 -4.73
C PRO A 635 -13.26 -36.75 -4.27
N MET A 636 -13.13 -35.70 -5.08
CA MET A 636 -12.32 -34.53 -4.74
C MET A 636 -12.97 -33.74 -3.59
N ASP A 637 -12.30 -33.67 -2.44
CA ASP A 637 -12.73 -32.87 -1.28
C ASP A 637 -12.47 -31.38 -1.52
N ILE A 638 -13.44 -30.74 -2.18
CA ILE A 638 -13.45 -29.30 -2.44
C ILE A 638 -13.54 -28.53 -1.12
N VAL A 639 -14.42 -28.92 -0.18
CA VAL A 639 -14.69 -28.15 1.04
C VAL A 639 -13.43 -27.99 1.91
N SER A 640 -12.66 -29.07 2.11
CA SER A 640 -11.38 -28.99 2.82
C SER A 640 -10.32 -28.21 2.03
N SER A 641 -10.33 -28.24 0.69
CA SER A 641 -9.41 -27.44 -0.13
C SER A 641 -9.67 -25.93 0.02
N LEU A 642 -10.93 -25.51 0.07
CA LEU A 642 -11.32 -24.13 0.33
C LEU A 642 -10.88 -23.67 1.72
N LYS A 643 -11.00 -24.54 2.74
CA LYS A 643 -10.52 -24.24 4.10
C LYS A 643 -8.99 -24.23 4.23
N ARG A 644 -8.25 -25.01 3.43
CA ARG A 644 -6.78 -24.87 3.33
C ARG A 644 -6.39 -23.55 2.68
N TYR A 645 -7.02 -23.19 1.55
CA TYR A 645 -6.83 -21.88 0.91
C TYR A 645 -7.06 -20.73 1.90
N GLU A 646 -8.19 -20.73 2.61
CA GLU A 646 -8.49 -19.74 3.64
C GLU A 646 -7.40 -19.67 4.73
N ASN A 647 -6.97 -20.80 5.28
CA ASN A 647 -5.94 -20.84 6.32
C ASN A 647 -4.58 -20.30 5.84
N GLU A 648 -4.17 -20.64 4.61
CA GLU A 648 -2.90 -20.18 4.01
C GLU A 648 -2.89 -18.67 3.72
N ARG A 649 -4.06 -18.07 3.47
CA ARG A 649 -4.20 -16.66 3.06
C ARG A 649 -4.53 -15.72 4.21
N ARG A 650 -5.42 -16.13 5.13
CA ARG A 650 -6.06 -15.27 6.13
C ARG A 650 -5.07 -14.47 7.00
N LEU A 651 -3.96 -15.09 7.43
CA LEU A 651 -2.98 -14.39 8.28
C LEU A 651 -2.25 -13.28 7.52
N ARG A 652 -1.75 -13.55 6.31
CA ARG A 652 -1.05 -12.54 5.50
C ARG A 652 -1.98 -11.38 5.14
N VAL A 653 -3.22 -11.69 4.76
CA VAL A 653 -4.26 -10.72 4.43
C VAL A 653 -4.63 -9.84 5.62
N ALA A 654 -4.87 -10.43 6.80
CA ALA A 654 -5.18 -9.66 8.01
C ALA A 654 -4.04 -8.71 8.42
N ILE A 655 -2.78 -9.14 8.28
CA ILE A 655 -1.61 -8.29 8.55
C ILE A 655 -1.51 -7.16 7.53
N ILE A 656 -1.59 -7.45 6.22
CA ILE A 656 -1.54 -6.43 5.15
C ILE A 656 -2.67 -5.40 5.32
N HIS A 657 -3.90 -5.85 5.56
CA HIS A 657 -5.05 -4.97 5.82
C HIS A 657 -4.85 -4.12 7.08
N GLY A 658 -4.31 -4.70 8.17
CA GLY A 658 -3.99 -3.97 9.40
C GLY A 658 -2.94 -2.88 9.18
N LEU A 659 -1.87 -3.20 8.45
CA LEU A 659 -0.81 -2.25 8.08
C LEU A 659 -1.35 -1.15 7.14
N ALA A 660 -2.27 -1.46 6.23
CA ALA A 660 -2.90 -0.46 5.34
C ALA A 660 -3.71 0.58 6.14
N ARG A 661 -4.56 0.13 7.08
CA ARG A 661 -5.27 1.03 8.00
C ARG A 661 -4.31 1.85 8.87
N MET A 662 -3.25 1.23 9.38
CA MET A 662 -2.22 1.94 10.15
C MET A 662 -1.54 3.03 9.30
N ALA A 663 -1.18 2.73 8.05
CA ALA A 663 -0.56 3.69 7.14
C ALA A 663 -1.49 4.88 6.84
N ALA A 664 -2.79 4.65 6.63
CA ALA A 664 -3.77 5.74 6.45
C ALA A 664 -3.88 6.64 7.69
N ILE A 665 -3.94 6.05 8.89
CA ILE A 665 -3.96 6.81 10.15
C ILE A 665 -2.65 7.60 10.33
N MET A 666 -1.49 7.00 10.08
CA MET A 666 -0.20 7.68 10.19
C MET A 666 -0.05 8.84 9.20
N ALA A 667 -0.49 8.66 7.95
CA ALA A 667 -0.41 9.68 6.91
C ALA A 667 -1.26 10.93 7.22
N THR A 668 -2.38 10.75 7.93
CA THR A 668 -3.41 11.79 8.15
C THR A 668 -3.33 12.44 9.53
N THR A 669 -2.82 11.70 10.53
CA THR A 669 -2.43 12.27 11.84
C THR A 669 -1.10 13.02 11.78
N TYR A 670 -0.38 12.98 10.66
CA TYR A 670 0.91 13.64 10.47
C TYR A 670 0.86 15.13 10.85
N ARG A 671 1.91 15.55 11.57
CA ARG A 671 2.23 16.94 11.88
C ARG A 671 3.77 17.08 11.83
N PRO A 672 4.33 17.99 11.02
CA PRO A 672 5.78 18.12 10.91
C PRO A 672 6.40 18.73 12.18
N TYR A 673 5.72 19.75 12.73
CA TYR A 673 6.13 20.51 13.89
C TYR A 673 5.03 20.54 14.96
N LEU A 674 5.34 20.98 16.18
CA LEU A 674 4.34 21.27 17.21
C LEU A 674 3.47 22.47 16.77
N GLY A 675 2.19 22.21 16.49
CA GLY A 675 1.26 23.20 15.90
C GLY A 675 -0.15 23.10 16.47
N VAL A 676 -0.78 24.28 16.64
CA VAL A 676 -2.16 24.60 17.08
C VAL A 676 -2.79 23.68 18.14
N GLY A 677 -2.98 24.24 19.33
CA GLY A 677 -3.48 23.55 20.54
C GLY A 677 -2.74 23.96 21.82
N LEU A 678 -1.60 24.63 21.71
CA LEU A 678 -0.76 25.11 22.82
C LEU A 678 -1.34 26.29 23.63
N GLY A 679 -2.58 26.70 23.38
CA GLY A 679 -3.25 27.82 24.07
C GLY A 679 -2.40 29.10 24.07
N PRO A 680 -2.05 29.67 25.25
CA PRO A 680 -1.26 30.89 25.35
C PRO A 680 0.19 30.75 24.85
N LEU A 681 0.70 29.52 24.68
CA LEU A 681 2.02 29.26 24.13
C LEU A 681 2.01 29.17 22.58
N SER A 682 1.00 29.73 21.92
CA SER A 682 0.87 29.77 20.45
C SER A 682 2.08 30.39 19.75
N PHE A 683 2.80 31.32 20.39
CA PHE A 683 4.02 31.91 19.83
C PHE A 683 5.13 30.87 19.57
N LEU A 684 5.16 29.75 20.32
CA LEU A 684 6.14 28.67 20.11
C LEU A 684 5.97 27.97 18.75
N THR A 685 4.82 28.07 18.08
CA THR A 685 4.65 27.49 16.75
C THR A 685 5.55 28.18 15.71
N LYS A 686 5.95 29.43 15.94
CA LYS A 686 6.92 30.15 15.10
C LYS A 686 8.33 29.54 15.16
N LEU A 687 8.66 28.80 16.22
CA LEU A 687 9.98 28.18 16.41
C LEU A 687 10.13 26.85 15.65
N ARG A 688 9.10 26.38 14.93
CA ARG A 688 9.09 25.12 14.15
C ARG A 688 9.75 23.94 14.87
N ILE A 689 9.43 23.75 16.15
CA ILE A 689 9.97 22.64 16.96
C ILE A 689 9.45 21.31 16.35
N PRO A 690 10.32 20.38 15.90
CA PRO A 690 9.89 19.13 15.28
C PRO A 690 8.97 18.32 16.19
N HIS A 691 7.90 17.77 15.63
CA HIS A 691 6.95 16.98 16.41
C HIS A 691 7.65 15.72 16.98
N PRO A 692 7.53 15.38 18.28
CA PRO A 692 8.20 14.21 18.85
C PRO A 692 7.88 12.90 18.11
N GLY A 693 6.65 12.78 17.58
CA GLY A 693 6.24 11.68 16.72
C GLY A 693 6.93 11.63 15.35
N ARG A 694 7.39 12.77 14.78
CA ARG A 694 8.22 12.81 13.56
C ARG A 694 9.61 12.24 13.85
N VAL A 695 10.19 12.55 15.02
CA VAL A 695 11.52 12.04 15.41
C VAL A 695 11.48 10.55 15.75
N GLY A 696 10.62 10.14 16.69
CA GLY A 696 10.48 8.73 17.08
C GLY A 696 9.94 7.84 15.94
N GLY A 697 9.05 8.40 15.11
CA GLY A 697 8.57 7.76 13.88
C GLY A 697 9.69 7.50 12.88
N ARG A 698 10.55 8.49 12.59
CA ARG A 698 11.68 8.33 11.65
C ARG A 698 12.67 7.27 12.13
N PHE A 699 12.91 7.16 13.44
CA PHE A 699 13.73 6.09 14.02
C PHE A 699 13.08 4.71 13.83
N PHE A 700 11.84 4.51 14.29
CA PHE A 700 11.15 3.22 14.15
C PHE A 700 11.03 2.77 12.68
N ILE A 701 10.73 3.72 11.79
CA ILE A 701 10.67 3.50 10.35
C ILE A 701 12.04 3.13 9.79
N LYS A 702 13.14 3.86 10.10
CA LYS A 702 14.46 3.56 9.52
C LYS A 702 14.91 2.11 9.75
N TYR A 703 14.62 1.52 10.91
CA TYR A 703 15.00 0.14 11.22
C TYR A 703 13.92 -0.90 10.91
N GLY A 704 12.64 -0.57 11.02
CA GLY A 704 11.53 -1.50 10.73
C GLY A 704 11.13 -1.60 9.26
N MET A 705 11.31 -0.52 8.48
CA MET A 705 10.86 -0.43 7.10
C MET A 705 11.54 -1.45 6.16
N PRO A 706 12.86 -1.72 6.21
CA PRO A 706 13.48 -2.73 5.33
C PRO A 706 12.89 -4.13 5.53
N ALA A 707 12.71 -4.56 6.79
CA ALA A 707 12.10 -5.85 7.12
C ALA A 707 10.62 -5.89 6.71
N MET A 708 9.87 -4.80 6.91
CA MET A 708 8.48 -4.70 6.49
C MET A 708 8.33 -4.76 4.97
N LEU A 709 9.10 -3.97 4.21
CA LEU A 709 9.12 -3.97 2.75
C LEU A 709 9.49 -5.36 2.22
N SER A 710 10.54 -5.99 2.76
CA SER A 710 10.96 -7.34 2.37
C SER A 710 9.85 -8.39 2.60
N TRP A 711 9.04 -8.26 3.65
CA TRP A 711 7.87 -9.14 3.89
C TRP A 711 6.62 -8.80 3.05
N VAL A 712 6.39 -7.51 2.76
CA VAL A 712 5.27 -7.04 1.93
C VAL A 712 5.54 -7.39 0.46
N LEU A 713 6.62 -6.83 -0.12
CA LEU A 713 7.05 -7.01 -1.51
C LEU A 713 7.41 -8.45 -1.83
N GLY A 714 8.07 -9.15 -0.91
CA GLY A 714 8.61 -10.49 -1.12
C GLY A 714 7.75 -11.62 -0.56
N GLY A 715 6.50 -11.35 -0.19
CA GLY A 715 5.64 -12.32 0.49
C GLY A 715 5.08 -13.41 -0.42
N ASN A 716 4.81 -14.58 0.16
CA ASN A 716 4.39 -15.84 -0.48
C ASN A 716 5.32 -16.39 -1.60
N SER A 717 6.38 -15.67 -2.00
CA SER A 717 7.24 -16.03 -3.14
C SER A 717 7.92 -17.39 -3.00
N SER A 718 8.29 -17.77 -1.76
CA SER A 718 8.90 -19.07 -1.45
C SER A 718 7.98 -20.28 -1.63
N LYS A 719 6.68 -20.08 -1.86
CA LYS A 719 5.71 -21.14 -2.22
C LYS A 719 5.41 -21.22 -3.71
N LEU A 720 5.98 -20.31 -4.52
CA LEU A 720 5.77 -20.29 -5.96
C LEU A 720 6.59 -21.40 -6.63
N LYS A 721 5.95 -22.13 -7.55
CA LYS A 721 6.57 -23.23 -8.31
C LYS A 721 6.56 -22.88 -9.80
N GLY A 722 7.62 -23.23 -10.52
CA GLY A 722 7.69 -23.10 -11.97
C GLY A 722 8.16 -21.75 -12.53
N ARG A 723 8.52 -20.78 -11.68
CA ARG A 723 9.11 -19.49 -12.11
C ARG A 723 10.65 -19.47 -11.97
N PRO A 724 11.39 -18.65 -12.75
CA PRO A 724 12.81 -18.40 -12.53
C PRO A 724 13.06 -17.65 -11.21
N LEU A 725 14.25 -17.83 -10.62
CA LEU A 725 14.70 -17.11 -9.41
C LEU A 725 15.79 -16.08 -9.78
N SER A 726 15.48 -15.23 -10.76
CA SER A 726 16.41 -14.26 -11.33
C SER A 726 15.69 -12.99 -11.74
N CYS A 727 16.26 -11.83 -11.47
CA CYS A 727 15.81 -10.57 -12.06
C CYS A 727 16.15 -10.52 -13.55
N ARG A 728 15.38 -9.74 -14.33
CA ARG A 728 15.67 -9.47 -15.74
C ARG A 728 16.80 -8.44 -15.83
N LEU A 729 17.64 -8.54 -16.86
CA LEU A 729 18.69 -7.53 -17.10
C LEU A 729 18.11 -6.14 -17.45
N SER A 730 16.88 -6.09 -17.97
CA SER A 730 16.09 -4.86 -18.17
C SER A 730 15.72 -4.15 -16.86
N ASP A 731 15.76 -4.86 -15.74
CA ASP A 731 15.27 -4.39 -14.44
C ASP A 731 16.44 -3.95 -13.55
N LYS A 732 17.66 -3.85 -14.10
CA LYS A 732 18.86 -3.42 -13.38
C LYS A 732 18.74 -1.94 -13.01
N ALA A 733 18.64 -1.67 -11.71
CA ALA A 733 18.73 -0.32 -11.16
C ALA A 733 20.01 0.42 -11.58
N ASN A 734 19.95 1.75 -11.52
CA ASN A 734 21.10 2.61 -11.76
C ASN A 734 22.20 2.36 -10.70
N ASP A 735 23.47 2.32 -11.11
CA ASP A 735 24.61 2.13 -10.20
C ASP A 735 24.77 3.25 -9.16
N GLN A 736 24.08 4.38 -9.34
CA GLN A 736 23.99 5.50 -8.38
C GLN A 736 22.84 5.37 -7.37
N LEU A 737 21.94 4.39 -7.50
CA LEU A 737 20.72 4.30 -6.68
C LEU A 737 21.02 4.32 -5.17
N TYR A 738 22.05 3.59 -4.72
CA TYR A 738 22.44 3.55 -3.30
C TYR A 738 22.88 4.94 -2.79
N GLN A 739 23.65 5.69 -3.59
CA GLN A 739 24.04 7.05 -3.23
C GLN A 739 22.79 7.96 -3.12
N TRP A 740 21.83 7.84 -4.02
CA TRP A 740 20.57 8.60 -3.95
C TRP A 740 19.67 8.23 -2.76
N PHE A 741 19.90 7.08 -2.10
CA PHE A 741 19.26 6.79 -0.81
C PHE A 741 19.90 7.57 0.34
N GLU A 742 21.22 7.60 0.43
CA GLU A 742 21.96 8.24 1.53
C GLU A 742 22.11 9.75 1.38
N ASP A 743 22.22 10.25 0.15
CA ASP A 743 22.58 11.62 -0.19
C ASP A 743 21.42 12.31 -0.96
N ASP A 744 20.83 13.34 -0.36
CA ASP A 744 19.78 14.16 -0.97
C ASP A 744 20.37 15.14 -2.02
N ASP A 745 21.64 15.52 -1.92
CA ASP A 745 22.29 16.42 -2.86
C ASP A 745 22.66 15.73 -4.17
N ALA A 746 23.16 14.49 -4.10
CA ALA A 746 23.38 13.67 -5.29
C ALA A 746 22.08 13.35 -6.04
N LEU A 747 20.96 13.24 -5.31
CA LEU A 747 19.63 13.05 -5.87
C LEU A 747 19.11 14.32 -6.56
N GLU A 748 19.33 15.51 -5.98
CA GLU A 748 19.01 16.81 -6.60
C GLU A 748 19.87 17.10 -7.85
N GLN A 749 21.19 16.85 -7.77
CA GLN A 749 22.12 17.04 -8.89
C GLN A 749 21.83 16.12 -10.08
N ALA A 750 21.16 14.99 -9.84
CA ALA A 750 20.73 14.05 -10.87
C ALA A 750 19.43 14.44 -11.59
N MET A 751 18.71 15.50 -11.14
CA MET A 751 17.53 16.03 -11.84
C MET A 751 17.89 16.47 -13.25
N GLY A 752 17.15 15.99 -14.26
CA GLY A 752 17.40 16.25 -15.69
C GLY A 752 16.88 17.59 -16.22
N GLY A 753 16.03 18.29 -15.45
CA GLY A 753 15.34 19.50 -15.91
C GLY A 753 16.15 20.80 -15.87
N GLU A 754 15.61 21.80 -16.56
CA GLU A 754 16.13 23.17 -16.65
C GLU A 754 15.72 23.98 -15.41
N TRP A 755 16.63 24.84 -14.91
CA TRP A 755 16.39 25.66 -13.73
C TRP A 755 15.93 27.06 -14.10
N TYR A 756 15.02 27.62 -13.32
CA TYR A 756 14.40 28.91 -13.59
C TYR A 756 14.18 29.74 -12.32
N LEU A 757 14.35 31.04 -12.43
CA LEU A 757 13.85 32.04 -11.50
C LEU A 757 12.50 32.57 -12.02
N PHE A 758 11.40 32.15 -11.39
CA PHE A 758 10.06 32.64 -11.70
C PHE A 758 9.74 33.86 -10.81
N PRO A 759 9.42 35.04 -11.36
CA PRO A 759 8.97 36.18 -10.54
C PRO A 759 7.69 35.81 -9.77
N THR A 760 7.53 36.35 -8.55
CA THR A 760 6.35 36.09 -7.71
C THR A 760 5.39 37.28 -7.62
N ASP A 761 4.10 36.98 -7.55
CA ASP A 761 3.02 37.98 -7.60
C ASP A 761 3.02 38.94 -6.39
N GLU A 762 3.44 38.48 -5.20
CA GLU A 762 3.59 39.34 -4.01
C GLU A 762 4.51 40.54 -4.23
N GLY A 763 5.49 40.43 -5.15
CA GLY A 763 6.42 41.51 -5.46
C GLY A 763 5.90 42.51 -6.51
N ASN A 764 4.67 42.36 -6.99
CA ASN A 764 4.04 43.19 -8.03
C ASN A 764 4.80 43.12 -9.37
N ASN A 765 5.30 41.92 -9.70
CA ASN A 765 6.29 41.65 -10.76
C ASN A 765 5.71 41.37 -12.16
N ASN A 766 4.45 41.72 -12.43
CA ASN A 766 3.66 41.22 -13.57
C ASN A 766 4.21 41.57 -14.98
N SER A 767 5.28 42.37 -15.08
CA SER A 767 6.02 42.65 -16.32
C SER A 767 7.27 41.78 -16.53
N LEU A 768 7.79 41.11 -15.50
CA LEU A 768 8.97 40.26 -15.60
C LEU A 768 8.63 38.89 -16.22
N GLN A 769 9.57 38.34 -16.98
CA GLN A 769 9.48 36.97 -17.51
C GLN A 769 10.31 36.02 -16.63
N PRO A 770 10.02 34.71 -16.62
CA PRO A 770 10.91 33.73 -16.03
C PRO A 770 12.31 33.80 -16.65
N ILE A 771 13.34 33.66 -15.82
CA ILE A 771 14.74 33.71 -16.23
C ILE A 771 15.29 32.29 -16.15
N ARG A 772 15.83 31.75 -17.26
CA ARG A 772 16.52 30.45 -17.26
C ARG A 772 17.91 30.59 -16.65
N LEU A 773 18.31 29.62 -15.82
CA LEU A 773 19.66 29.47 -15.30
C LEU A 773 20.39 28.35 -16.06
N ILE A 774 21.56 28.63 -16.62
CA ILE A 774 22.34 27.64 -17.38
C ILE A 774 23.34 26.92 -16.45
N ARG A 775 23.37 25.59 -16.51
CA ARG A 775 24.32 24.75 -15.76
C ARG A 775 25.70 24.69 -16.45
N ASP A 776 26.34 25.84 -16.61
CA ASP A 776 27.71 25.98 -17.13
C ASP A 776 28.63 26.54 -16.03
N GLU A 777 29.67 25.80 -15.67
CA GLU A 777 30.61 26.19 -14.60
C GLU A 777 31.59 27.29 -15.04
N GLN A 778 31.65 27.61 -16.33
CA GLN A 778 32.46 28.72 -16.87
C GLN A 778 31.70 30.06 -16.88
N ARG A 779 30.45 30.08 -16.40
CA ARG A 779 29.56 31.24 -16.47
C ARG A 779 29.04 31.69 -15.12
N SER A 780 28.72 32.98 -15.08
CA SER A 780 28.14 33.66 -13.94
C SER A 780 27.05 34.62 -14.41
N LEU A 781 25.90 34.59 -13.73
CA LEU A 781 24.82 35.54 -13.93
C LEU A 781 24.95 36.67 -12.91
N SER A 782 25.37 37.85 -13.35
CA SER A 782 25.48 39.04 -12.52
C SER A 782 24.12 39.75 -12.40
N VAL A 783 23.72 40.10 -11.18
CA VAL A 783 22.42 40.71 -10.87
C VAL A 783 22.64 42.11 -10.29
N GLY A 784 21.90 43.10 -10.79
CA GLY A 784 21.97 44.49 -10.32
C GLY A 784 20.87 45.36 -10.94
N SER A 785 20.77 46.63 -10.57
CA SER A 785 19.76 47.55 -11.14
C SER A 785 20.11 48.11 -12.52
N ARG A 786 21.33 47.81 -13.02
CA ARG A 786 21.81 48.10 -14.37
C ARG A 786 22.58 46.88 -14.91
N SER A 787 22.59 46.71 -16.23
CA SER A 787 23.51 45.79 -16.90
C SER A 787 24.94 46.34 -16.87
N ASP A 788 25.89 45.60 -16.31
CA ASP A 788 27.31 45.96 -16.35
C ASP A 788 27.88 45.68 -17.77
N PRO A 789 28.35 46.70 -18.51
CA PRO A 789 28.86 46.52 -19.87
C PRO A 789 30.31 45.99 -19.91
N SER A 790 30.95 45.80 -18.75
CA SER A 790 32.29 45.23 -18.62
C SER A 790 32.30 43.73 -18.30
N ASP A 791 31.14 43.17 -17.92
CA ASP A 791 30.97 41.74 -17.68
C ASP A 791 30.77 40.99 -19.02
N SER A 792 31.55 39.95 -19.26
CA SER A 792 31.40 39.05 -20.40
C SER A 792 30.52 37.82 -20.09
N GLY A 793 30.14 37.64 -18.82
CA GLY A 793 28.99 36.82 -18.42
C GLY A 793 27.66 37.51 -18.73
N CYS A 794 26.55 36.85 -18.42
CA CYS A 794 25.23 37.44 -18.65
C CYS A 794 24.80 38.30 -17.45
N SER A 795 24.13 39.43 -17.72
CA SER A 795 23.64 40.33 -16.67
C SER A 795 22.11 40.45 -16.63
N LEU A 796 21.56 40.43 -15.41
CA LEU A 796 20.15 40.59 -15.11
C LEU A 796 19.92 41.97 -14.47
N SER A 797 19.32 42.87 -15.25
CA SER A 797 18.97 44.23 -14.82
C SER A 797 17.59 44.26 -14.15
N LEU A 798 17.54 44.53 -12.85
CA LEU A 798 16.33 44.57 -12.01
C LEU A 798 16.12 45.99 -11.44
N SER A 799 15.30 46.80 -12.13
CA SER A 799 15.11 48.22 -11.80
C SER A 799 14.16 48.47 -10.61
N PHE A 800 14.43 47.87 -9.45
CA PHE A 800 13.70 48.07 -8.20
C PHE A 800 14.48 48.95 -7.21
N PRO A 801 13.80 49.70 -6.31
CA PRO A 801 14.46 50.68 -5.43
C PRO A 801 15.52 50.12 -4.49
N GLN A 802 15.44 48.84 -4.10
CA GLN A 802 16.39 48.21 -3.18
C GLN A 802 17.46 47.34 -3.85
N VAL A 803 17.57 47.39 -5.19
CA VAL A 803 18.60 46.66 -5.93
C VAL A 803 19.78 47.59 -6.24
N SER A 804 20.89 47.42 -5.51
CA SER A 804 22.20 48.03 -5.82
C SER A 804 22.65 47.81 -7.28
N GLU A 805 23.45 48.72 -7.85
CA GLU A 805 23.91 48.65 -9.25
C GLU A 805 24.65 47.34 -9.57
N ARG A 806 25.42 46.83 -8.59
CA ARG A 806 25.92 45.45 -8.53
C ARG A 806 25.41 44.85 -7.22
N HIS A 807 24.56 43.84 -7.28
CA HIS A 807 23.82 43.33 -6.12
C HIS A 807 24.27 41.91 -5.73
N ALA A 808 24.27 40.99 -6.69
CA ALA A 808 24.62 39.59 -6.47
C ALA A 808 25.19 38.93 -7.73
N THR A 809 25.75 37.74 -7.58
CA THR A 809 26.14 36.86 -8.69
C THR A 809 25.66 35.44 -8.44
N ILE A 810 25.07 34.80 -9.45
CA ILE A 810 24.72 33.37 -9.44
C ILE A 810 25.73 32.58 -10.27
N THR A 811 26.22 31.46 -9.75
CA THR A 811 27.19 30.57 -10.42
C THR A 811 26.74 29.10 -10.34
N CYS A 812 27.15 28.30 -11.33
CA CYS A 812 26.97 26.84 -11.31
C CYS A 812 28.27 26.14 -10.90
N LYS A 813 28.18 25.11 -10.04
CA LYS A 813 29.29 24.22 -9.70
C LYS A 813 28.75 22.84 -9.29
N ASN A 814 29.35 21.77 -9.79
CA ASN A 814 28.91 20.38 -9.63
C ASN A 814 27.40 20.21 -9.97
N LYS A 815 26.94 20.89 -11.04
CA LYS A 815 25.52 20.99 -11.46
C LYS A 815 24.54 21.65 -10.45
N ALA A 816 25.03 22.16 -9.31
CA ALA A 816 24.25 22.91 -8.31
C ALA A 816 24.50 24.43 -8.46
N PHE A 817 23.53 25.25 -8.05
CA PHE A 817 23.62 26.70 -8.14
C PHE A 817 23.93 27.36 -6.81
N TYR A 818 24.76 28.40 -6.86
CA TYR A 818 25.22 29.20 -5.73
C TYR A 818 24.93 30.68 -5.99
N LEU A 819 24.55 31.39 -4.94
CA LEU A 819 24.21 32.81 -4.93
C LEU A 819 25.17 33.53 -3.98
N THR A 820 25.83 34.57 -4.49
CA THR A 820 26.77 35.40 -3.72
C THR A 820 26.25 36.83 -3.69
N ASP A 821 25.96 37.38 -2.52
CA ASP A 821 25.68 38.81 -2.36
C ASP A 821 26.99 39.60 -2.48
N LEU A 822 27.02 40.66 -3.31
CA LEU A 822 28.24 41.44 -3.58
C LEU A 822 28.47 42.59 -2.58
N GLY A 823 27.90 42.51 -1.37
CA GLY A 823 27.86 43.62 -0.42
C GLY A 823 26.71 44.59 -0.71
N SER A 824 25.56 44.07 -1.13
CA SER A 824 24.41 44.91 -1.47
C SER A 824 23.84 45.63 -0.24
N GLU A 825 23.35 46.85 -0.43
CA GLU A 825 22.94 47.74 0.66
C GLU A 825 21.82 47.11 1.52
N HIS A 826 20.76 46.65 0.87
CA HIS A 826 19.60 46.04 1.52
C HIS A 826 19.71 44.51 1.71
N GLY A 827 20.74 43.90 1.12
CA GLY A 827 21.03 42.47 1.20
C GLY A 827 20.18 41.60 0.30
N THR A 828 20.80 40.55 -0.23
CA THR A 828 20.12 39.39 -0.80
C THR A 828 19.61 38.47 0.31
N TRP A 829 18.41 37.92 0.16
CA TRP A 829 17.79 37.00 1.12
C TRP A 829 17.32 35.73 0.43
N ILE A 830 17.30 34.62 1.18
CA ILE A 830 16.69 33.36 0.76
C ILE A 830 15.63 32.99 1.79
N THR A 831 14.44 32.63 1.33
CA THR A 831 13.43 31.90 2.10
C THR A 831 13.42 30.46 1.61
N ASP A 832 13.84 29.51 2.45
CA ASP A 832 13.96 28.11 2.06
C ASP A 832 12.62 27.36 1.95
N ASN A 833 12.65 26.12 1.46
CA ASN A 833 11.46 25.26 1.35
C ASN A 833 10.77 24.91 2.69
N GLU A 834 11.41 25.01 3.85
CA GLU A 834 10.73 24.94 5.16
C GLU A 834 10.06 26.28 5.52
N GLY A 835 10.34 27.35 4.78
CA GLY A 835 9.84 28.71 4.97
C GLY A 835 10.63 29.50 6.01
N ARG A 836 11.96 29.31 6.09
CA ARG A 836 12.88 30.08 6.94
C ARG A 836 13.60 31.13 6.09
N ARG A 837 13.40 32.41 6.40
CA ARG A 837 14.02 33.55 5.70
C ARG A 837 15.32 33.96 6.38
N TYR A 838 16.43 34.01 5.63
CA TYR A 838 17.75 34.41 6.11
C TYR A 838 18.49 35.29 5.08
N ARG A 839 19.43 36.12 5.54
CA ARG A 839 20.25 36.97 4.65
C ARG A 839 21.44 36.16 4.14
N VAL A 840 21.75 36.28 2.85
CA VAL A 840 23.00 35.76 2.26
C VAL A 840 24.18 36.56 2.84
N PRO A 841 25.22 35.93 3.40
CA PRO A 841 26.38 36.66 3.90
C PRO A 841 27.14 37.34 2.74
N PRO A 842 27.50 38.62 2.85
CA PRO A 842 28.25 39.32 1.80
C PRO A 842 29.56 38.61 1.42
N ASN A 843 29.78 38.49 0.11
CA ASN A 843 30.92 37.85 -0.53
C ASN A 843 31.12 36.36 -0.19
N PHE A 844 30.08 35.67 0.29
CA PHE A 844 30.09 34.23 0.53
C PHE A 844 29.07 33.50 -0.38
N PRO A 845 29.48 32.46 -1.14
CA PRO A 845 28.57 31.71 -2.01
C PRO A 845 27.68 30.78 -1.19
N VAL A 846 26.37 31.03 -1.21
CA VAL A 846 25.34 30.20 -0.57
C VAL A 846 24.58 29.41 -1.63
N ARG A 847 24.45 28.09 -1.45
CA ARG A 847 23.62 27.26 -2.34
C ARG A 847 22.14 27.53 -2.11
N PHE A 848 21.37 27.49 -3.19
CA PHE A 848 19.91 27.50 -3.15
C PHE A 848 19.35 26.25 -3.85
N HIS A 849 18.12 25.90 -3.48
CA HIS A 849 17.47 24.64 -3.81
C HIS A 849 16.15 24.87 -4.59
N PRO A 850 15.56 23.82 -5.20
CA PRO A 850 14.23 23.90 -5.78
C PRO A 850 13.17 24.30 -4.72
N ALA A 851 12.21 25.11 -5.14
CA ALA A 851 11.16 25.71 -4.30
C ALA A 851 11.61 26.77 -3.27
N ASP A 852 12.90 27.12 -3.18
CA ASP A 852 13.35 28.30 -2.45
C ASP A 852 12.83 29.60 -3.11
N ILE A 853 12.78 30.69 -2.34
CA ILE A 853 12.47 32.04 -2.83
C ILE A 853 13.68 32.95 -2.57
N ILE A 854 14.23 33.54 -3.63
CA ILE A 854 15.33 34.49 -3.59
C ILE A 854 14.75 35.91 -3.64
N GLU A 855 15.20 36.79 -2.75
CA GLU A 855 14.78 38.19 -2.67
C GLU A 855 16.00 39.11 -2.82
N PHE A 856 16.02 39.95 -3.85
CA PHE A 856 17.10 40.93 -4.04
C PHE A 856 16.71 42.27 -3.38
N GLY A 857 17.18 42.48 -2.15
CA GLY A 857 16.71 43.53 -1.26
C GLY A 857 15.68 43.02 -0.24
N SER A 858 15.08 43.93 0.52
CA SER A 858 14.25 43.63 1.70
C SER A 858 12.78 44.07 1.59
N ASP A 859 12.40 44.77 0.52
CA ASP A 859 11.05 45.32 0.31
C ASP A 859 10.07 44.38 -0.40
N LYS A 860 10.45 43.09 -0.55
CA LYS A 860 9.71 42.04 -1.26
C LYS A 860 9.41 42.30 -2.75
N LYS A 861 9.93 43.35 -3.40
CA LYS A 861 9.63 43.58 -4.82
C LYS A 861 10.36 42.60 -5.73
N ALA A 862 11.69 42.56 -5.67
CA ALA A 862 12.50 41.67 -6.51
C ALA A 862 12.57 40.22 -5.96
N MET A 863 11.42 39.54 -5.85
CA MET A 863 11.31 38.16 -5.39
C MET A 863 11.10 37.14 -6.52
N PHE A 864 11.88 36.06 -6.49
CA PHE A 864 11.84 34.98 -7.47
C PHE A 864 11.78 33.61 -6.78
N ARG A 865 10.86 32.74 -7.22
CA ARG A 865 10.81 31.33 -6.82
C ARG A 865 11.69 30.49 -7.75
N VAL A 866 12.50 29.63 -7.16
CA VAL A 866 13.34 28.66 -7.89
C VAL A 866 12.48 27.47 -8.31
N LYS A 867 12.28 27.27 -9.62
CA LYS A 867 11.65 26.05 -10.18
C LYS A 867 12.64 25.28 -11.04
N VAL A 868 12.46 23.96 -11.11
CA VAL A 868 13.11 23.08 -12.08
C VAL A 868 12.03 22.45 -12.93
N LEU A 869 12.17 22.47 -14.26
CA LEU A 869 11.14 22.04 -15.21
C LEU A 869 11.75 21.37 -16.44
N ASN A 870 11.09 20.33 -16.96
CA ASN A 870 11.49 19.67 -18.22
C ASN A 870 10.90 20.35 -19.46
N THR A 871 9.74 21.00 -19.32
CA THR A 871 9.04 21.80 -20.34
C THR A 871 8.35 22.96 -19.65
N LEU A 872 8.14 24.08 -20.35
CA LEU A 872 7.45 25.24 -19.76
C LEU A 872 5.93 25.01 -19.74
N PRO A 873 5.18 25.46 -18.70
CA PRO A 873 3.73 25.21 -18.61
C PRO A 873 2.89 25.75 -19.78
N TYR A 874 3.42 26.72 -20.53
CA TYR A 874 2.79 27.28 -21.72
C TYR A 874 3.02 26.47 -23.00
N GLU A 875 3.99 25.55 -23.02
CA GLU A 875 4.32 24.72 -24.19
C GLU A 875 3.42 23.47 -24.28
N SER A 876 3.07 22.87 -23.14
CA SER A 876 2.14 21.73 -23.07
C SER A 876 0.68 22.14 -23.34
N ALA A 877 0.28 23.34 -22.88
CA ALA A 877 -1.11 23.79 -22.92
C ALA A 877 -1.68 24.06 -24.33
N ARG A 878 -0.86 24.10 -25.40
CA ARG A 878 -1.35 24.33 -26.79
C ARG A 878 -0.55 23.57 -27.84
N GLY A 879 -1.14 22.49 -28.37
CA GLY A 879 -0.75 21.85 -29.64
C GLY A 879 -1.01 22.70 -30.90
N GLY A 880 -1.00 24.03 -30.79
CA GLY A 880 -1.29 24.98 -31.86
C GLY A 880 -0.25 26.11 -31.88
N LYS A 881 0.40 26.30 -33.04
CA LYS A 881 1.40 27.37 -33.23
C LYS A 881 0.78 28.74 -32.98
N GLN A 882 1.60 29.66 -32.40
CA GLN A 882 1.30 31.06 -32.04
C GLN A 882 0.82 31.32 -30.59
N GLN A 883 1.71 31.12 -29.62
CA GLN A 883 2.05 32.14 -28.61
C GLN A 883 3.34 31.76 -27.86
N GLN A 884 4.50 31.94 -28.50
CA GLN A 884 5.79 31.90 -27.79
C GLN A 884 5.97 33.22 -27.03
N GLN A 885 5.60 33.21 -25.75
CA GLN A 885 5.92 34.31 -24.83
C GLN A 885 7.35 34.09 -24.29
N GLN A 886 8.18 35.12 -24.36
CA GLN A 886 9.63 34.96 -24.43
C GLN A 886 10.27 34.85 -23.04
N VAL A 887 10.69 33.65 -22.65
CA VAL A 887 11.57 33.42 -21.51
C VAL A 887 12.91 34.14 -21.72
N LEU A 888 13.40 34.83 -20.69
CA LEU A 888 14.71 35.45 -20.71
C LEU A 888 15.79 34.37 -20.54
N GLN A 889 16.58 34.14 -21.58
CA GLN A 889 17.79 33.33 -21.50
C GLN A 889 18.92 34.19 -20.95
N ALA A 890 19.13 34.12 -19.63
CA ALA A 890 20.40 34.50 -19.05
C ALA A 890 21.43 33.40 -19.39
N ALA A 891 22.55 33.81 -19.99
CA ALA A 891 23.54 32.92 -20.58
C ALA A 891 24.51 32.33 -19.56
#